data_AF-A0A8H4SXU7-F1
#
_entry.id   AF-A0A8H4SXU7-F1
#
_cell.length_a   1.000
_cell.length_b   1.000
_cell.length_c   1.000
_cell.angle_alpha   90.00
_cell.angle_beta   90.00
_cell.angle_gamma   90.00
#
_symmetry.space_group_name_H-M   'P 1'
#
loop_
_entity.id
_entity.type
_entity.pdbx_description
1 polymer ?
#
loop_
_entity_poly.entity_id
_entity_poly.type
_entity_poly.pdbx_seq_one_letter_code
_entity_poly.pdbx_strand_id
1 'polypeptide(L)'
;MLEFTTHQYFRTKHAEASEYYSSSAATTIQRLAAEGKHHVEIIQALCMMALKNIAGKRNAWMSIGTATRLESIWNLWKSNSIPNQESEEENRCYWSIYMIEAVFFPHMPRAPTHDQTRKDPPSVEPPPPIPLDANDFNAPDFDNAVGSSDDLGINTHVGRMIAVWSQVACHLHEIRCGEVQIPWLPESTYSKLNLALFEYEAQFNQKHLMRSLFPFKRTSDEIQAHREYWNPWLTTHLVLHASLALLNHPFIHLVALRRNKGMSQSRLFLQQVVDQALFHSGWVFWLVGIFEDLNIEISNPLIGLAVAATSTIPWLYQFVKNARVACKASQNLAKGQRLLQRVSKTWPCMSHKLESLQRLQSLVIGKSPEAGAADTTINFPPSMIWELLDPIIHNTRLSTDPSDPSTEGLPDVSIHVTTDFLHPLADDEGDQALSGFNWEDSLIKGNYEAFARPLKPEGIESKTAWIVGSGLGGLATAAFLVRDAQMPGKNITILEELKIPGGALDGIKEPEKGFVIRGGREMESHFECLWDLFRSVPSIEQEGASVLDEFYWLNKRDPNFSLQRATINQGQDAETGKLFALTEKAQSEMTKLFLATRAEVENKRIDEVFGEDFFKSNFWLYWQTMFAFQTWHSALEMKLYLHRFVNHIKGMPDFSTLKFTKYNQYESLVLPLHKWLEEQGVVFQYNTEVQDVDFNIEEHKKTATFIHWIRDGEKGGQSLGVNDLVFMTIGSLTENSGLGDQHTPAKLHDGPAPAWDLWRRIAAKDPSFGRPEVFCDNIPATKWMSATVTTLDKRVPEYIQKICKRDPFSGKVVTGGIVTVRDSSWIMSWTVNRQPHFKNQPKDQIVVWVYGLLVEKNGDYVKKPMQDCTGEEITQEWLYHMGVPESDIPVLAAEGAKCVPVMMPYVTSFFMPRKAGDRPDIVPSGAENFAFLGQFSETTRDTIFTTEYSVRTAMEAVYQLTGVDRGVPEVFGSTYDVRVLLDAICQLRDGKELATWLPERIRRFLVNKLEGSQIGQLMHEYHLI
;
A
#
# COMPACT_ATOMS: atom_id res chain seq x y z
N MET A 1 38.86 10.85 -40.25
CA MET A 1 39.63 10.17 -41.32
C MET A 1 40.90 9.46 -40.82
N LEU A 2 41.66 10.01 -39.85
CA LEU A 2 42.84 9.30 -39.31
C LEU A 2 42.50 8.04 -38.49
N GLU A 3 41.37 8.01 -37.76
CA GLU A 3 40.92 6.80 -37.05
C GLU A 3 40.58 5.62 -37.99
N PHE A 4 40.30 5.91 -39.27
CA PHE A 4 39.96 4.91 -40.28
C PHE A 4 41.11 4.61 -41.24
N THR A 5 42.29 5.23 -41.03
CA THR A 5 43.45 4.98 -41.89
C THR A 5 44.15 3.70 -41.46
N THR A 6 44.27 2.74 -42.38
CA THR A 6 45.04 1.51 -42.16
C THR A 6 46.53 1.69 -42.45
N HIS A 7 46.93 2.91 -42.87
CA HIS A 7 48.27 3.20 -43.33
C HIS A 7 49.30 3.15 -42.18
N GLN A 8 50.33 2.32 -42.36
CA GLN A 8 51.32 1.95 -41.33
C GLN A 8 52.00 3.16 -40.67
N TYR A 9 52.23 4.25 -41.43
CA TYR A 9 52.81 5.51 -40.95
C TYR A 9 52.08 6.10 -39.72
N PHE A 10 50.75 5.96 -39.65
CA PHE A 10 49.95 6.59 -38.60
C PHE A 10 49.79 5.72 -37.35
N ARG A 11 50.24 4.47 -37.33
CA ARG A 11 50.08 3.57 -36.17
C ARG A 11 50.78 4.05 -34.91
N THR A 12 51.95 4.67 -35.03
CA THR A 12 52.74 5.19 -33.88
C THR A 12 52.73 6.71 -33.78
N LYS A 13 52.19 7.41 -34.79
CA LYS A 13 52.14 8.88 -34.87
C LYS A 13 50.71 9.44 -34.93
N HIS A 14 49.71 8.64 -34.51
CA HIS A 14 48.30 9.01 -34.64
C HIS A 14 47.97 10.34 -33.94
N ALA A 15 48.47 10.54 -32.72
CA ALA A 15 48.24 11.76 -31.95
C ALA A 15 48.89 13.00 -32.62
N GLU A 16 50.16 12.91 -33.01
CA GLU A 16 50.90 13.99 -33.69
C GLU A 16 50.25 14.35 -35.04
N ALA A 17 49.86 13.35 -35.82
CA ALA A 17 49.19 13.55 -37.10
C ALA A 17 47.80 14.18 -36.91
N SER A 18 47.01 13.69 -35.94
CA SER A 18 45.68 14.23 -35.64
C SER A 18 45.76 15.69 -35.24
N GLU A 19 46.74 16.05 -34.41
CA GLU A 19 46.98 17.44 -34.01
C GLU A 19 47.44 18.32 -35.18
N TYR A 20 48.39 17.84 -36.00
CA TYR A 20 48.89 18.57 -37.17
C TYR A 20 47.78 18.84 -38.20
N TYR A 21 47.08 17.80 -38.65
CA TYR A 21 46.03 17.93 -39.66
C TYR A 21 44.85 18.73 -39.13
N SER A 22 44.49 18.57 -37.86
CA SER A 22 43.41 19.37 -37.27
C SER A 22 43.79 20.85 -37.16
N SER A 23 45.05 21.16 -36.82
CA SER A 23 45.53 22.55 -36.76
C SER A 23 45.60 23.19 -38.15
N SER A 24 46.12 22.45 -39.15
CA SER A 24 46.18 22.89 -40.54
C SER A 24 44.79 23.12 -41.15
N ALA A 25 43.85 22.21 -40.88
CA ALA A 25 42.45 22.37 -41.29
C ALA A 25 41.82 23.59 -40.61
N ALA A 26 42.02 23.79 -39.31
CA ALA A 26 41.50 24.95 -38.59
C ALA A 26 41.99 26.28 -39.19
N THR A 27 43.29 26.41 -39.47
CA THR A 27 43.86 27.61 -40.12
C THR A 27 43.25 27.85 -41.51
N THR A 28 43.07 26.78 -42.28
CA THR A 28 42.50 26.87 -43.64
C THR A 28 41.03 27.32 -43.58
N ILE A 29 40.24 26.71 -42.71
CA ILE A 29 38.81 27.03 -42.54
C ILE A 29 38.62 28.45 -42.01
N GLN A 30 39.41 28.88 -41.02
CA GLN A 30 39.35 30.26 -40.51
C GLN A 30 39.69 31.28 -41.59
N ARG A 31 40.70 31.03 -42.43
CA ARG A 31 41.03 31.90 -43.57
C ARG A 31 39.89 31.97 -44.58
N LEU A 32 39.33 30.84 -44.98
CA LEU A 32 38.22 30.79 -45.94
C LEU A 32 36.95 31.48 -45.40
N ALA A 33 36.68 31.33 -44.11
CA ALA A 33 35.58 32.01 -43.43
C ALA A 33 35.81 33.53 -43.35
N ALA A 34 37.04 33.98 -43.08
CA ALA A 34 37.40 35.40 -43.06
C ALA A 34 37.31 36.06 -44.45
N GLU A 35 37.51 35.29 -45.52
CA GLU A 35 37.26 35.72 -46.91
C GLU A 35 35.76 35.81 -47.26
N GLY A 36 34.85 35.45 -46.34
CA GLY A 36 33.40 35.49 -46.56
C GLY A 36 32.85 34.37 -47.44
N LYS A 37 33.62 33.27 -47.64
CA LYS A 37 33.17 32.15 -48.48
C LYS A 37 32.13 31.29 -47.76
N HIS A 38 30.94 31.19 -48.35
CA HIS A 38 29.82 30.41 -47.84
C HIS A 38 29.64 29.08 -48.59
N HIS A 39 30.49 28.11 -48.29
CA HIS A 39 30.32 26.72 -48.76
C HIS A 39 29.86 25.83 -47.60
N VAL A 40 29.00 24.85 -47.89
CA VAL A 40 28.42 23.93 -46.89
C VAL A 40 29.53 23.24 -46.09
N GLU A 41 30.62 22.84 -46.74
CA GLU A 41 31.77 22.18 -46.14
C GLU A 41 32.51 23.09 -45.15
N ILE A 42 32.52 24.42 -45.40
CA ILE A 42 33.09 25.40 -44.48
C ILE A 42 32.23 25.49 -43.22
N ILE A 43 30.91 25.56 -43.37
CA ILE A 43 29.96 25.59 -42.25
C ILE A 43 30.03 24.31 -41.42
N GLN A 44 30.03 23.13 -42.07
CA GLN A 44 30.22 21.84 -41.39
C GLN A 44 31.53 21.79 -40.62
N ALA A 45 32.63 22.25 -41.23
CA ALA A 45 33.94 22.28 -40.58
C ALA A 45 33.96 23.25 -39.39
N LEU A 46 33.28 24.40 -39.47
CA LEU A 46 33.14 25.34 -38.36
C LEU A 46 32.33 24.73 -37.19
N CYS A 47 31.23 24.02 -37.47
CA CYS A 47 30.45 23.27 -36.46
C CYS A 47 31.29 22.18 -35.79
N MET A 48 32.02 21.38 -36.58
CA MET A 48 32.92 20.35 -36.05
C MET A 48 34.07 20.95 -35.24
N MET A 49 34.61 22.10 -35.65
CA MET A 49 35.63 22.83 -34.90
C MET A 49 35.07 23.38 -33.58
N ALA A 50 33.83 23.86 -33.57
CA ALA A 50 33.13 24.28 -32.35
C ALA A 50 32.96 23.09 -31.38
N LEU A 51 32.46 21.95 -31.85
CA LEU A 51 32.31 20.73 -31.03
C LEU A 51 33.65 20.22 -30.49
N LYS A 52 34.70 20.21 -31.32
CA LYS A 52 36.06 19.87 -30.89
C LYS A 52 36.54 20.82 -29.79
N ASN A 53 36.34 22.12 -29.96
CA ASN A 53 36.75 23.12 -28.98
C ASN A 53 35.95 22.98 -27.68
N ILE A 54 34.65 22.70 -27.75
CA ILE A 54 33.81 22.38 -26.59
C ILE A 54 34.37 21.18 -25.84
N ALA A 55 34.62 20.06 -26.53
CA ALA A 55 35.17 18.85 -25.93
C ALA A 55 36.54 19.12 -25.26
N GLY A 56 37.41 19.89 -25.93
CA GLY A 56 38.76 20.21 -25.48
C GLY A 56 38.89 21.39 -24.50
N LYS A 57 37.79 21.90 -23.93
CA LYS A 57 37.77 23.08 -23.03
C LYS A 57 38.39 24.35 -23.66
N ARG A 58 38.26 24.54 -24.97
CA ARG A 58 38.75 25.71 -25.73
C ARG A 58 37.59 26.64 -26.13
N ASN A 59 37.88 27.89 -26.45
CA ASN A 59 36.85 28.85 -26.86
C ASN A 59 36.22 28.45 -28.21
N ALA A 60 34.98 27.93 -28.16
CA ALA A 60 34.22 27.49 -29.31
C ALA A 60 33.27 28.56 -29.87
N TRP A 61 32.99 29.62 -29.09
CA TRP A 61 32.05 30.67 -29.47
C TRP A 61 32.44 31.36 -30.79
N MET A 62 33.73 31.59 -31.01
CA MET A 62 34.20 32.21 -32.25
C MET A 62 33.88 31.35 -33.48
N SER A 63 34.06 30.04 -33.40
CA SER A 63 33.82 29.14 -34.53
C SER A 63 32.33 29.07 -34.88
N ILE A 64 31.47 28.92 -33.86
CA ILE A 64 30.03 28.86 -34.08
C ILE A 64 29.47 30.23 -34.49
N GLY A 65 29.90 31.32 -33.86
CA GLY A 65 29.48 32.67 -34.23
C GLY A 65 29.88 33.06 -35.65
N THR A 66 31.06 32.63 -36.12
CA THR A 66 31.45 32.79 -37.54
C THR A 66 30.51 32.00 -38.45
N ALA A 67 30.15 30.76 -38.12
CA ALA A 67 29.20 29.97 -38.89
C ALA A 67 27.82 30.65 -38.96
N THR A 68 27.28 31.09 -37.82
CA THR A 68 26.00 31.79 -37.72
C THR A 68 25.98 33.07 -38.55
N ARG A 69 27.08 33.84 -38.54
CA ARG A 69 27.18 35.08 -39.32
C ARG A 69 27.31 34.82 -40.81
N LEU A 70 28.09 33.82 -41.23
CA LEU A 70 28.16 33.41 -42.63
C LEU A 70 26.79 32.98 -43.16
N GLU A 71 26.06 32.14 -42.42
CA GLU A 71 24.69 31.73 -42.77
C GLU A 71 23.72 32.92 -42.83
N SER A 72 23.81 33.84 -41.87
CA SER A 72 22.97 35.05 -41.86
C SER A 72 23.21 35.93 -43.09
N ILE A 73 24.48 36.14 -43.46
CA ILE A 73 24.86 36.93 -44.65
C ILE A 73 24.38 36.23 -45.93
N TRP A 74 24.53 34.90 -46.00
CA TRP A 74 24.08 34.11 -47.13
C TRP A 74 22.56 34.16 -47.30
N ASN A 75 21.79 34.00 -46.22
CA ASN A 75 20.33 34.09 -46.27
C ASN A 75 19.87 35.49 -46.75
N LEU A 76 20.55 36.57 -46.32
CA LEU A 76 20.30 37.93 -46.82
C LEU A 76 20.62 38.10 -48.30
N TRP A 77 21.62 37.39 -48.83
CA TRP A 77 21.95 37.39 -50.26
C TRP A 77 20.98 36.52 -51.07
N LYS A 78 20.54 35.40 -50.51
CA LYS A 78 19.63 34.42 -51.13
C LYS A 78 18.21 34.95 -51.22
N SER A 79 17.73 35.74 -50.24
CA SER A 79 16.40 36.38 -50.25
C SER A 79 16.20 37.37 -51.40
N ASN A 80 17.28 37.80 -52.08
CA ASN A 80 17.23 38.65 -53.27
C ASN A 80 17.20 37.85 -54.60
N SER A 81 17.14 36.51 -54.55
CA SER A 81 17.16 35.61 -55.72
C SER A 81 15.95 34.65 -55.70
N ILE A 82 15.47 34.25 -56.89
CA ILE A 82 14.32 33.35 -57.13
C ILE A 82 14.35 32.11 -56.18
N PRO A 83 13.20 31.65 -55.64
CA PRO A 83 13.15 30.52 -54.72
C PRO A 83 13.57 29.23 -55.44
N ASN A 84 14.74 28.71 -55.09
CA ASN A 84 15.23 27.42 -55.57
C ASN A 84 15.26 26.41 -54.42
N GLN A 85 14.99 25.14 -54.74
CA GLN A 85 15.00 23.99 -53.82
C GLN A 85 16.15 24.06 -52.81
N GLU A 86 15.81 24.15 -51.52
CA GLU A 86 16.78 24.05 -50.43
C GLU A 86 17.51 22.71 -50.47
N SER A 87 18.85 22.75 -50.39
CA SER A 87 19.67 21.55 -50.25
C SER A 87 19.51 20.98 -48.83
N GLU A 88 19.31 19.67 -48.72
CA GLU A 88 19.20 18.97 -47.43
C GLU A 88 20.43 19.22 -46.53
N GLU A 89 21.62 19.36 -47.13
CA GLU A 89 22.87 19.61 -46.42
C GLU A 89 22.91 21.01 -45.79
N GLU A 90 22.39 22.03 -46.50
CA GLU A 90 22.25 23.39 -45.96
C GLU A 90 21.29 23.43 -44.76
N ASN A 91 20.20 22.64 -44.81
CA ASN A 91 19.26 22.54 -43.70
C ASN A 91 19.88 21.85 -42.46
N ARG A 92 20.64 20.77 -42.67
CA ARG A 92 21.38 20.09 -41.57
C ARG A 92 22.42 21.00 -40.92
N CYS A 93 23.11 21.83 -41.70
CA CYS A 93 24.05 22.83 -41.18
C CYS A 93 23.35 23.87 -40.30
N TYR A 94 22.21 24.41 -40.75
CA TYR A 94 21.39 25.34 -39.97
C TYR A 94 21.00 24.75 -38.61
N TRP A 95 20.41 23.54 -38.60
CA TRP A 95 19.99 22.88 -37.36
C TRP A 95 21.18 22.54 -36.46
N SER A 96 22.35 22.22 -37.02
CA SER A 96 23.58 22.00 -36.25
C SER A 96 24.05 23.28 -35.56
N ILE A 97 24.04 24.42 -36.27
CA ILE A 97 24.37 25.72 -35.68
C ILE A 97 23.40 26.04 -34.55
N TYR A 98 22.10 25.93 -34.83
CA TYR A 98 21.05 26.21 -33.86
C TYR A 98 21.19 25.38 -32.59
N MET A 99 21.37 24.06 -32.71
CA MET A 99 21.49 23.17 -31.56
C MET A 99 22.77 23.43 -30.76
N ILE A 100 23.91 23.70 -31.41
CA ILE A 100 25.16 24.03 -30.71
C ILE A 100 25.02 25.35 -29.95
N GLU A 101 24.46 26.39 -30.57
CA GLU A 101 24.19 27.66 -29.89
C GLU A 101 23.21 27.48 -28.72
N ALA A 102 22.14 26.72 -28.91
CA ALA A 102 21.12 26.53 -27.89
C ALA A 102 21.57 25.71 -26.69
N VAL A 103 22.39 24.68 -26.90
CA VAL A 103 22.87 23.83 -25.82
C VAL A 103 24.02 24.49 -25.05
N PHE A 104 24.98 25.09 -25.74
CA PHE A 104 26.25 25.50 -25.14
C PHE A 104 26.39 27.01 -24.94
N PHE A 105 25.61 27.83 -25.64
CA PHE A 105 25.68 29.29 -25.59
C PHE A 105 24.30 29.95 -25.45
N PRO A 106 23.42 29.48 -24.55
CA PRO A 106 22.01 29.90 -24.51
C PRO A 106 21.83 31.40 -24.25
N HIS A 107 22.70 32.00 -23.44
CA HIS A 107 22.66 33.40 -23.01
C HIS A 107 23.23 34.40 -24.04
N MET A 108 23.86 33.91 -25.11
CA MET A 108 24.42 34.80 -26.13
C MET A 108 23.31 35.28 -27.09
N PRO A 109 23.32 36.56 -27.51
CA PRO A 109 22.31 37.07 -28.43
C PRO A 109 22.30 36.28 -29.73
N ARG A 110 21.19 35.57 -29.98
CA ARG A 110 20.96 34.89 -31.25
C ARG A 110 20.70 35.90 -32.36
N ALA A 111 21.08 35.55 -33.59
CA ALA A 111 20.56 36.25 -34.75
C ALA A 111 19.00 36.14 -34.76
N PRO A 112 18.27 37.16 -35.25
CA PRO A 112 16.82 37.15 -35.20
C PRO A 112 16.24 35.97 -35.99
N THR A 113 15.24 35.36 -35.35
CA THR A 113 14.21 34.46 -35.88
C THR A 113 14.65 33.09 -36.39
N HIS A 114 14.12 32.06 -35.72
CA HIS A 114 13.73 30.81 -36.34
C HIS A 114 13.01 31.16 -37.65
N ASP A 115 13.66 30.91 -38.78
CA ASP A 115 13.06 31.18 -40.07
C ASP A 115 11.94 30.15 -40.24
N GLN A 116 10.68 30.57 -40.08
CA GLN A 116 9.51 29.69 -40.23
C GLN A 116 9.42 29.09 -41.64
N THR A 117 10.28 29.51 -42.57
CA THR A 117 10.38 28.98 -43.93
C THR A 117 11.32 27.78 -44.06
N ARG A 118 12.19 27.49 -43.07
CA ARG A 118 13.12 26.34 -43.10
C ARG A 118 12.38 25.03 -42.78
N LYS A 119 12.71 23.96 -43.52
CA LYS A 119 12.16 22.61 -43.29
C LYS A 119 12.60 22.04 -41.94
N ASP A 120 11.68 21.32 -41.29
CA ASP A 120 11.97 20.53 -40.10
C ASP A 120 13.10 19.51 -40.34
N PRO A 121 13.90 19.17 -39.31
CA PRO A 121 14.99 18.22 -39.46
C PRO A 121 14.42 16.83 -39.80
N PRO A 122 15.05 16.11 -40.75
CA PRO A 122 14.56 14.80 -41.17
C PRO A 122 14.49 13.86 -39.96
N SER A 123 13.36 13.18 -39.78
CA SER A 123 13.10 12.28 -38.65
C SER A 123 13.04 10.82 -39.10
N VAL A 124 13.45 9.92 -38.21
CA VAL A 124 13.31 8.47 -38.39
C VAL A 124 12.03 7.98 -37.73
N GLU A 125 11.40 6.97 -38.32
CA GLU A 125 10.21 6.35 -37.73
C GLU A 125 10.54 5.63 -36.41
N PRO A 126 9.59 5.56 -35.46
CA PRO A 126 9.77 4.83 -34.23
C PRO A 126 9.94 3.32 -34.49
N PRO A 127 10.60 2.58 -33.57
CA PRO A 127 10.60 1.13 -33.63
C PRO A 127 9.15 0.60 -33.50
N PRO A 128 8.88 -0.63 -33.97
CA PRO A 128 7.53 -1.20 -33.94
C PRO A 128 6.92 -1.12 -32.54
N PRO A 129 5.65 -0.69 -32.38
CA PRO A 129 5.01 -0.59 -31.08
C PRO A 129 4.94 -1.97 -30.41
N ILE A 130 5.07 -2.00 -29.09
CA ILE A 130 4.87 -3.23 -28.32
C ILE A 130 3.36 -3.39 -28.10
N PRO A 131 2.76 -4.57 -28.38
CA PRO A 131 1.35 -4.81 -28.13
C PRO A 131 1.00 -4.44 -26.68
N LEU A 132 0.02 -3.55 -26.53
CA LEU A 132 -0.56 -3.22 -25.24
C LEU A 132 -1.56 -4.31 -24.89
N ASP A 133 -1.41 -4.93 -23.72
CA ASP A 133 -2.47 -5.81 -23.19
C ASP A 133 -3.68 -4.94 -22.84
N ALA A 134 -4.89 -5.44 -23.11
CA ALA A 134 -6.14 -4.70 -22.90
C ALA A 134 -6.41 -4.30 -21.43
N ASN A 135 -5.56 -4.72 -20.49
CA ASN A 135 -5.59 -4.37 -19.08
C ASN A 135 -4.60 -3.26 -18.68
N ASP A 136 -3.71 -2.82 -19.59
CA ASP A 136 -2.71 -1.75 -19.34
C ASP A 136 -3.28 -0.33 -19.53
N PHE A 137 -4.58 -0.19 -19.82
CA PHE A 137 -5.25 1.09 -19.97
C PHE A 137 -5.47 1.78 -18.61
N ASN A 138 -4.50 2.59 -18.21
CA ASN A 138 -4.67 3.55 -17.12
C ASN A 138 -5.38 4.80 -17.67
N ALA A 139 -6.69 4.88 -17.44
CA ALA A 139 -7.61 5.98 -17.76
C ALA A 139 -8.10 6.07 -19.23
N PRO A 140 -9.34 5.61 -19.53
CA PRO A 140 -9.93 5.68 -20.86
C PRO A 140 -10.15 7.11 -21.38
N ASP A 141 -10.10 8.12 -20.51
CA ASP A 141 -10.36 9.53 -20.83
C ASP A 141 -9.29 10.17 -21.72
N PHE A 142 -8.07 9.61 -21.76
CA PHE A 142 -6.94 10.15 -22.54
C PHE A 142 -6.67 9.41 -23.86
N ASP A 143 -7.40 8.31 -24.13
CA ASP A 143 -7.19 7.48 -25.33
C ASP A 143 -8.15 7.83 -26.48
N ASN A 144 -9.22 8.57 -26.20
CA ASN A 144 -10.22 9.01 -27.19
C ASN A 144 -10.06 10.48 -27.63
N ALA A 145 -8.99 11.16 -27.23
CA ALA A 145 -8.67 12.46 -27.80
C ALA A 145 -8.24 12.26 -29.26
N VAL A 146 -9.21 12.40 -30.17
CA VAL A 146 -9.00 12.63 -31.60
C VAL A 146 -8.22 13.94 -31.72
N GLY A 147 -6.91 13.87 -31.50
CA GLY A 147 -5.96 14.95 -31.68
C GLY A 147 -5.41 14.87 -33.09
N SER A 148 -6.00 15.66 -33.98
CA SER A 148 -5.39 16.02 -35.24
C SER A 148 -4.03 16.68 -34.99
N SER A 149 -2.92 15.99 -35.17
CA SER A 149 -1.66 16.65 -35.52
C SER A 149 -0.85 15.75 -36.44
N ASP A 150 -0.44 16.29 -37.58
CA ASP A 150 0.61 15.68 -38.39
C ASP A 150 1.81 15.43 -37.49
N ASP A 151 2.30 14.19 -37.44
CA ASP A 151 3.53 13.90 -36.70
C ASP A 151 4.69 14.68 -37.33
N LEU A 152 5.30 15.53 -36.53
CA LEU A 152 6.44 16.34 -36.94
C LEU A 152 7.76 15.57 -36.89
N GLY A 153 7.74 14.38 -36.27
CA GLY A 153 8.87 13.48 -36.14
C GLY A 153 9.79 13.81 -34.96
N ILE A 154 10.50 12.79 -34.49
CA ILE A 154 11.26 12.83 -33.24
C ILE A 154 12.39 13.87 -33.21
N ASN A 155 13.03 14.17 -34.34
CA ASN A 155 14.12 15.14 -34.41
C ASN A 155 13.60 16.58 -34.30
N THR A 156 12.43 16.86 -34.85
CA THR A 156 11.74 18.14 -34.69
C THR A 156 11.35 18.35 -33.23
N HIS A 157 10.83 17.31 -32.59
CA HIS A 157 10.50 17.33 -31.17
C HIS A 157 11.71 17.59 -30.28
N VAL A 158 12.88 17.01 -30.58
CA VAL A 158 14.15 17.34 -29.90
C VAL A 158 14.54 18.79 -30.12
N GLY A 159 14.46 19.30 -31.36
CA GLY A 159 14.79 20.69 -31.67
C GLY A 159 13.96 21.68 -30.84
N ARG A 160 12.65 21.43 -30.74
CA ARG A 160 11.72 22.18 -29.88
C ARG A 160 12.09 22.09 -28.40
N MET A 161 12.42 20.89 -27.91
CA MET A 161 12.81 20.71 -26.51
C MET A 161 14.15 21.40 -26.18
N ILE A 162 15.13 21.38 -27.10
CA ILE A 162 16.38 22.13 -26.98
C ILE A 162 16.11 23.64 -26.93
N ALA A 163 15.13 24.14 -27.69
CA ALA A 163 14.71 25.53 -27.63
C ALA A 163 14.19 25.91 -26.23
N VAL A 164 13.34 25.07 -25.64
CA VAL A 164 12.81 25.26 -24.29
C VAL A 164 13.91 25.16 -23.24
N TRP A 165 14.78 24.15 -23.33
CA TRP A 165 15.96 24.01 -22.47
C TRP A 165 16.83 25.27 -22.47
N SER A 166 17.07 25.84 -23.65
CA SER A 166 17.82 27.08 -23.73
C SER A 166 17.13 28.25 -23.04
N GLN A 167 15.80 28.33 -23.08
CA GLN A 167 15.07 29.40 -22.38
C GLN A 167 15.11 29.20 -20.87
N VAL A 168 15.02 27.94 -20.39
CA VAL A 168 15.22 27.59 -18.98
C VAL A 168 16.64 27.96 -18.54
N ALA A 169 17.64 27.65 -19.35
CA ALA A 169 19.03 28.04 -19.10
C ALA A 169 19.22 29.56 -19.01
N CYS A 170 18.64 30.34 -19.93
CA CYS A 170 18.64 31.80 -19.86
C CYS A 170 17.97 32.29 -18.58
N HIS A 171 16.81 31.74 -18.24
CA HIS A 171 16.09 32.11 -17.05
C HIS A 171 16.90 31.87 -15.78
N LEU A 172 17.55 30.70 -15.66
CA LEU A 172 18.45 30.40 -14.54
C LEU A 172 19.64 31.37 -14.48
N HIS A 173 20.20 31.75 -15.63
CA HIS A 173 21.28 32.72 -15.71
C HIS A 173 20.83 34.14 -15.31
N GLU A 174 19.65 34.58 -15.74
CA GLU A 174 19.03 35.85 -15.33
C GLU A 174 18.85 35.91 -13.80
N ILE A 175 18.31 34.84 -13.19
CA ILE A 175 18.17 34.73 -11.73
C ILE A 175 19.53 34.83 -11.04
N ARG A 176 20.56 34.15 -11.59
CA ARG A 176 21.94 34.22 -11.07
C ARG A 176 22.49 35.65 -11.11
N CYS A 177 22.18 36.40 -12.17
CA CYS A 177 22.55 37.80 -12.34
C CYS A 177 21.72 38.78 -11.49
N GLY A 178 20.73 38.29 -10.74
CA GLY A 178 19.92 39.08 -9.81
C GLY A 178 18.59 39.57 -10.37
N GLU A 179 18.18 39.13 -11.56
CA GLU A 179 16.85 39.40 -12.10
C GLU A 179 15.83 38.47 -11.45
N VAL A 180 15.08 38.99 -10.48
CA VAL A 180 14.15 38.20 -9.66
C VAL A 180 12.70 38.58 -9.96
N GLN A 181 11.94 37.62 -10.48
CA GLN A 181 10.49 37.73 -10.69
C GLN A 181 9.72 36.90 -9.66
N ILE A 182 8.43 37.18 -9.50
CA ILE A 182 7.53 36.38 -8.66
C ILE A 182 7.05 35.18 -9.48
N PRO A 183 7.38 33.93 -9.11
CA PRO A 183 7.16 32.78 -9.97
C PRO A 183 5.69 32.51 -10.31
N TRP A 184 4.77 32.61 -9.34
CA TRP A 184 3.35 32.28 -9.53
C TRP A 184 2.53 33.35 -10.27
N LEU A 185 3.13 34.46 -10.71
CA LEU A 185 2.45 35.39 -11.60
C LEU A 185 2.37 34.78 -13.01
N PRO A 186 1.22 34.85 -13.71
CA PRO A 186 1.07 34.32 -15.07
C PRO A 186 2.11 34.86 -16.06
N GLU A 187 2.55 36.10 -15.86
CA GLU A 187 3.46 36.84 -16.73
C GLU A 187 4.94 36.54 -16.44
N SER A 188 5.23 35.82 -15.35
CA SER A 188 6.58 35.45 -14.99
C SER A 188 7.20 34.52 -16.03
N THR A 189 8.53 34.58 -16.17
CA THR A 189 9.26 33.65 -17.02
C THR A 189 9.04 32.19 -16.57
N TYR A 190 8.96 31.94 -15.26
CA TYR A 190 8.63 30.62 -14.70
C TYR A 190 7.28 30.08 -15.19
N SER A 191 6.20 30.87 -15.12
CA SER A 191 4.85 30.45 -15.53
C SER A 191 4.78 30.21 -17.03
N LYS A 192 5.40 31.10 -17.83
CA LYS A 192 5.46 30.98 -19.29
C LYS A 192 6.21 29.73 -19.73
N LEU A 193 7.32 29.39 -19.06
CA LEU A 193 8.10 28.19 -19.37
C LEU A 193 7.36 26.91 -18.97
N ASN A 194 6.69 26.87 -17.81
CA ASN A 194 5.84 25.73 -17.43
C ASN A 194 4.68 25.55 -18.43
N LEU A 195 4.02 26.63 -18.83
CA LEU A 195 2.97 26.57 -19.85
C LEU A 195 3.51 26.03 -21.19
N ALA A 196 4.66 26.51 -21.65
CA ALA A 196 5.28 26.02 -22.88
C ALA A 196 5.64 24.52 -22.81
N LEU A 197 6.06 24.02 -21.65
CA LEU A 197 6.33 22.60 -21.42
C LEU A 197 5.03 21.76 -21.43
N PHE A 198 3.94 22.26 -20.84
CA PHE A 198 2.63 21.58 -20.87
C PHE A 198 2.00 21.60 -22.26
N GLU A 199 2.07 22.72 -22.98
CA GLU A 199 1.62 22.82 -24.37
C GLU A 199 2.42 21.89 -25.28
N TYR A 200 3.73 21.78 -25.05
CA TYR A 200 4.57 20.83 -25.76
C TYR A 200 4.15 19.38 -25.50
N GLU A 201 3.93 19.00 -24.23
CA GLU A 201 3.54 17.64 -23.86
C GLU A 201 2.17 17.28 -24.44
N ALA A 202 1.20 18.20 -24.38
CA ALA A 202 -0.12 18.02 -24.97
C ALA A 202 -0.09 17.86 -26.50
N GLN A 203 0.91 18.45 -27.17
CA GLN A 203 1.11 18.34 -28.62
C GLN A 203 2.03 17.18 -29.02
N PHE A 204 2.62 16.46 -28.06
CA PHE A 204 3.57 15.40 -28.34
C PHE A 204 2.85 14.15 -28.86
N ASN A 205 3.21 13.71 -30.07
CA ASN A 205 2.47 12.65 -30.74
C ASN A 205 2.49 11.33 -29.94
N GLN A 206 1.34 10.67 -29.84
CA GLN A 206 1.18 9.45 -29.04
C GLN A 206 2.16 8.34 -29.41
N LYS A 207 2.58 8.23 -30.68
CA LYS A 207 3.54 7.19 -31.11
C LYS A 207 4.93 7.33 -30.48
N HIS A 208 5.26 8.53 -29.98
CA HIS A 208 6.53 8.83 -29.32
C HIS A 208 6.45 8.75 -27.79
N LEU A 209 5.27 8.50 -27.22
CA LEU A 209 5.10 8.40 -25.76
C LEU A 209 5.78 7.15 -25.19
N MET A 210 6.19 7.23 -23.92
CA MET A 210 6.76 6.12 -23.15
C MET A 210 5.90 4.86 -23.23
N ARG A 211 4.58 5.02 -23.06
CA ARG A 211 3.59 3.93 -23.10
C ARG A 211 3.47 3.21 -24.44
N SER A 212 3.93 3.83 -25.53
CA SER A 212 3.86 3.23 -26.87
C SER A 212 5.12 2.41 -27.19
N LEU A 213 6.21 2.67 -26.47
CA LEU A 213 7.55 2.20 -26.85
C LEU A 213 8.23 1.34 -25.79
N PHE A 214 7.92 1.53 -24.50
CA PHE A 214 8.44 0.83 -23.33
C PHE A 214 9.92 0.41 -23.47
N PRO A 215 10.89 1.33 -23.39
CA PRO A 215 12.31 1.01 -23.57
C PRO A 215 12.82 -0.08 -22.62
N PHE A 216 12.28 -0.15 -21.39
CA PHE A 216 12.63 -1.19 -20.40
C PHE A 216 12.08 -2.58 -20.72
N LYS A 217 11.16 -2.71 -21.70
CA LYS A 217 10.67 -4.00 -22.21
C LYS A 217 11.44 -4.46 -23.47
N ARG A 218 12.44 -3.70 -23.93
CA ARG A 218 13.22 -4.00 -25.13
C ARG A 218 14.61 -4.52 -24.79
N THR A 219 15.18 -5.26 -25.73
CA THR A 219 16.56 -5.75 -25.62
C THR A 219 17.58 -4.68 -25.99
N SER A 220 18.81 -4.81 -25.49
CA SER A 220 19.92 -3.91 -25.84
C SER A 220 20.14 -3.85 -27.36
N ASP A 221 20.06 -5.00 -28.05
CA ASP A 221 20.23 -5.09 -29.50
C ASP A 221 19.15 -4.34 -30.28
N GLU A 222 17.89 -4.38 -29.83
CA GLU A 222 16.79 -3.63 -30.45
C GLU A 222 16.95 -2.11 -30.27
N ILE A 223 17.37 -1.66 -29.09
CA ILE A 223 17.66 -0.26 -28.84
C ILE A 223 18.83 0.21 -29.72
N GLN A 224 19.87 -0.62 -29.83
CA GLN A 224 21.05 -0.32 -30.65
C GLN A 224 20.71 -0.29 -32.15
N ALA A 225 19.85 -1.19 -32.63
CA ALA A 225 19.38 -1.22 -34.02
C ALA A 225 18.62 0.05 -34.42
N HIS A 226 17.91 0.68 -33.48
CA HIS A 226 17.16 1.91 -33.69
C HIS A 226 17.79 3.12 -32.97
N ARG A 227 19.13 3.14 -32.82
CA ARG A 227 19.85 4.18 -32.07
C ARG A 227 19.57 5.61 -32.57
N GLU A 228 19.37 5.78 -33.88
CA GLU A 228 19.04 7.07 -34.50
C GLU A 228 17.70 7.64 -34.01
N TYR A 229 16.77 6.77 -33.59
CA TYR A 229 15.49 7.16 -32.99
C TYR A 229 15.59 7.31 -31.46
N TRP A 230 16.26 6.38 -30.79
CA TRP A 230 16.31 6.37 -29.32
C TRP A 230 17.13 7.51 -28.73
N ASN A 231 18.19 7.96 -29.40
CA ASN A 231 18.97 9.11 -28.98
C ASN A 231 18.14 10.40 -28.87
N PRO A 232 17.44 10.85 -29.93
CA PRO A 232 16.59 12.01 -29.84
C PRO A 232 15.41 11.79 -28.89
N TRP A 233 14.81 10.60 -28.87
CA TRP A 233 13.73 10.28 -27.94
C TRP A 233 14.14 10.43 -26.46
N LEU A 234 15.27 9.83 -26.06
CA LEU A 234 15.79 9.93 -24.70
C LEU A 234 16.12 11.38 -24.36
N THR A 235 16.72 12.10 -25.31
CA THR A 235 17.05 13.52 -25.14
C THR A 235 15.78 14.34 -24.86
N THR A 236 14.71 14.14 -25.64
CA THR A 236 13.43 14.82 -25.43
C THR A 236 12.85 14.59 -24.03
N HIS A 237 12.66 13.33 -23.64
CA HIS A 237 12.01 12.99 -22.36
C HIS A 237 12.86 13.39 -21.15
N LEU A 238 14.17 13.17 -21.23
CA LEU A 238 15.08 13.52 -20.14
C LEU A 238 15.18 15.04 -19.98
N VAL A 239 15.30 15.80 -21.08
CA VAL A 239 15.38 17.27 -21.04
C VAL A 239 14.05 17.90 -20.62
N LEU A 240 12.91 17.31 -21.00
CA LEU A 240 11.58 17.72 -20.51
C LEU A 240 11.51 17.67 -18.98
N HIS A 241 11.82 16.51 -18.40
CA HIS A 241 11.79 16.32 -16.96
C HIS A 241 12.88 17.11 -16.24
N ALA A 242 14.09 17.20 -16.80
CA ALA A 242 15.14 18.05 -16.24
C ALA A 242 14.71 19.52 -16.23
N SER A 243 14.10 20.03 -17.30
CA SER A 243 13.58 21.41 -17.36
C SER A 243 12.54 21.68 -16.27
N LEU A 244 11.56 20.78 -16.11
CA LEU A 244 10.54 20.89 -15.05
C LEU A 244 11.15 20.80 -13.65
N ALA A 245 12.11 19.91 -13.43
CA ALA A 245 12.83 19.80 -12.16
C ALA A 245 13.63 21.07 -11.83
N LEU A 246 14.31 21.64 -12.82
CA LEU A 246 15.13 22.85 -12.66
C LEU A 246 14.29 24.11 -12.44
N LEU A 247 13.16 24.26 -13.15
CA LEU A 247 12.20 25.34 -12.90
C LEU A 247 11.66 25.27 -11.47
N ASN A 248 11.44 24.06 -10.94
CA ASN A 248 10.98 23.81 -9.58
C ASN A 248 12.13 23.61 -8.57
N HIS A 249 13.37 23.98 -8.90
CA HIS A 249 14.51 23.63 -8.07
C HIS A 249 14.46 24.33 -6.69
N PRO A 250 14.56 23.60 -5.56
CA PRO A 250 14.39 24.18 -4.21
C PRO A 250 15.39 25.29 -3.88
N PHE A 251 16.66 25.18 -4.26
CA PHE A 251 17.63 26.28 -4.12
C PHE A 251 17.21 27.56 -4.85
N ILE A 252 16.57 27.47 -6.03
CA ILE A 252 16.12 28.65 -6.76
C ILE A 252 15.03 29.35 -5.96
N HIS A 253 14.01 28.60 -5.53
CA HIS A 253 12.88 29.18 -4.80
C HIS A 253 13.23 29.61 -3.38
N LEU A 254 13.89 28.75 -2.60
CA LEU A 254 14.17 29.00 -1.18
C LEU A 254 15.34 29.96 -0.93
N VAL A 255 16.29 30.07 -1.87
CA VAL A 255 17.51 30.89 -1.71
C VAL A 255 17.61 31.99 -2.75
N ALA A 256 17.66 31.65 -4.04
CA ALA A 256 18.00 32.63 -5.07
C ALA A 256 16.93 33.73 -5.19
N LEU A 257 15.65 33.34 -5.22
CA LEU A 257 14.54 34.27 -5.39
C LEU A 257 14.14 34.99 -4.08
N ARG A 258 14.60 34.52 -2.92
CA ARG A 258 14.33 35.14 -1.60
C ARG A 258 15.00 36.52 -1.44
N ARG A 259 15.95 36.86 -2.32
CA ARG A 259 16.60 38.18 -2.36
C ARG A 259 15.66 39.32 -2.79
N ASN A 260 14.45 39.01 -3.28
CA ASN A 260 13.40 40.02 -3.48
C ASN A 260 12.89 40.53 -2.14
N LYS A 261 13.35 41.72 -1.74
CA LYS A 261 12.95 42.43 -0.53
C LYS A 261 11.43 42.66 -0.53
N GLY A 262 10.66 41.85 0.22
CA GLY A 262 9.32 42.24 0.67
C GLY A 262 8.17 41.26 0.50
N MET A 263 8.35 40.06 -0.06
CA MET A 263 7.25 39.07 -0.15
C MET A 263 7.60 37.71 0.46
N SER A 264 6.74 37.27 1.39
CA SER A 264 6.73 35.90 1.89
C SER A 264 6.26 34.95 0.79
N GLN A 265 7.02 33.90 0.49
CA GLN A 265 6.61 32.88 -0.46
C GLN A 265 5.42 32.07 0.08
N SER A 266 4.48 31.76 -0.82
CA SER A 266 3.31 30.93 -0.49
C SER A 266 3.78 29.52 -0.11
N ARG A 267 3.32 29.01 1.04
CA ARG A 267 3.61 27.64 1.48
C ARG A 267 3.00 26.59 0.53
N LEU A 268 1.83 26.88 -0.02
CA LEU A 268 1.19 26.04 -1.06
C LEU A 268 2.09 25.94 -2.30
N PHE A 269 2.62 27.08 -2.75
CA PHE A 269 3.53 27.13 -3.89
C PHE A 269 4.83 26.37 -3.59
N LEU A 270 5.41 26.54 -2.40
CA LEU A 270 6.64 25.84 -2.02
C LEU A 270 6.44 24.32 -1.92
N GLN A 271 5.28 23.86 -1.42
CA GLN A 271 4.94 22.44 -1.43
C GLN A 271 4.91 21.89 -2.87
N GLN A 272 4.18 22.57 -3.75
CA GLN A 272 4.10 22.21 -5.16
C GLN A 272 5.50 22.16 -5.81
N VAL A 273 6.34 23.16 -5.56
CA VAL A 273 7.72 23.23 -6.07
C VAL A 273 8.52 22.00 -5.64
N VAL A 274 8.48 21.63 -4.36
CA VAL A 274 9.21 20.46 -3.85
C VAL A 274 8.70 19.16 -4.44
N ASP A 275 7.38 18.97 -4.49
CA ASP A 275 6.77 17.76 -5.04
C ASP A 275 7.15 17.58 -6.52
N GLN A 276 7.08 18.65 -7.31
CA GLN A 276 7.46 18.65 -8.72
C GLN A 276 8.97 18.42 -8.91
N ALA A 277 9.82 19.02 -8.08
CA ALA A 277 11.26 18.82 -8.14
C ALA A 277 11.66 17.36 -7.87
N LEU A 278 11.11 16.75 -6.81
CA LEU A 278 11.35 15.36 -6.45
C LEU A 278 10.82 14.39 -7.51
N PHE A 279 9.60 14.63 -8.00
CA PHE A 279 8.98 13.81 -9.04
C PHE A 279 9.80 13.83 -10.33
N HIS A 280 10.08 15.01 -10.87
CA HIS A 280 10.76 15.12 -12.16
C HIS A 280 12.25 14.79 -12.10
N SER A 281 12.95 15.12 -11.01
CA SER A 281 14.32 14.63 -10.83
C SER A 281 14.36 13.10 -10.74
N GLY A 282 13.37 12.48 -10.07
CA GLY A 282 13.19 11.03 -10.06
C GLY A 282 13.08 10.42 -11.46
N TRP A 283 12.28 11.03 -12.34
CA TRP A 283 12.16 10.60 -13.75
C TRP A 283 13.49 10.68 -14.51
N VAL A 284 14.27 11.76 -14.34
CA VAL A 284 15.59 11.90 -14.97
C VAL A 284 16.49 10.72 -14.61
N PHE A 285 16.63 10.39 -13.32
CA PHE A 285 17.51 9.31 -12.88
C PHE A 285 16.95 7.90 -13.12
N TRP A 286 15.63 7.79 -13.26
CA TRP A 286 14.99 6.56 -13.71
C TRP A 286 15.29 6.27 -15.18
N LEU A 287 15.16 7.27 -16.07
CA LEU A 287 15.54 7.17 -17.49
C LEU A 287 17.03 6.84 -17.66
N VAL A 288 17.90 7.50 -16.89
CA VAL A 288 19.34 7.17 -16.88
C VAL A 288 19.57 5.72 -16.44
N GLY A 289 18.84 5.26 -15.43
CA GLY A 289 18.90 3.88 -14.94
C GLY A 289 18.53 2.87 -16.02
N ILE A 290 17.42 3.05 -16.74
CA ILE A 290 16.99 2.13 -17.80
C ILE A 290 18.08 1.91 -18.84
N PHE A 291 18.70 2.99 -19.33
CA PHE A 291 19.73 2.87 -20.36
C PHE A 291 21.08 2.38 -19.79
N GLU A 292 21.35 2.62 -18.51
CA GLU A 292 22.46 1.99 -17.77
C GLU A 292 22.27 0.47 -17.68
N ASP A 293 21.06 0.01 -17.32
CA ASP A 293 20.70 -1.41 -17.17
C ASP A 293 20.70 -2.15 -18.51
N LEU A 294 20.30 -1.48 -19.59
CA LEU A 294 20.38 -1.99 -20.97
C LEU A 294 21.80 -1.95 -21.55
N ASN A 295 22.79 -1.49 -20.79
CA ASN A 295 24.19 -1.33 -21.21
C ASN A 295 24.35 -0.47 -22.48
N ILE A 296 23.50 0.55 -22.64
CA ILE A 296 23.54 1.49 -23.77
C ILE A 296 24.34 2.72 -23.38
N GLU A 297 25.38 3.04 -24.16
CA GLU A 297 26.24 4.18 -23.89
C GLU A 297 25.55 5.50 -24.26
N ILE A 298 25.25 6.31 -23.24
CA ILE A 298 24.79 7.70 -23.39
C ILE A 298 26.01 8.60 -23.55
N SER A 299 26.20 9.15 -24.76
CA SER A 299 27.32 10.04 -25.08
C SER A 299 26.90 11.49 -25.37
N ASN A 300 25.60 11.81 -25.23
CA ASN A 300 25.08 13.15 -25.52
C ASN A 300 25.48 14.16 -24.42
N PRO A 301 26.24 15.22 -24.75
CA PRO A 301 26.68 16.22 -23.77
C PRO A 301 25.54 17.05 -23.18
N LEU A 302 24.43 17.23 -23.91
CA LEU A 302 23.23 17.89 -23.36
C LEU A 302 22.61 17.07 -22.21
N ILE A 303 22.54 15.75 -22.36
CA ILE A 303 22.09 14.87 -21.27
C ILE A 303 23.05 14.97 -20.09
N GLY A 304 24.36 15.04 -20.35
CA GLY A 304 25.37 15.30 -19.31
C GLY A 304 25.12 16.60 -18.56
N LEU A 305 24.89 17.72 -19.26
CA LEU A 305 24.57 19.02 -18.65
C LEU A 305 23.26 18.96 -17.85
N ALA A 306 22.21 18.36 -18.40
CA ALA A 306 20.92 18.21 -17.74
C ALA A 306 21.02 17.37 -16.45
N VAL A 307 21.78 16.27 -16.48
CA VAL A 307 22.01 15.42 -15.32
C VAL A 307 22.89 16.10 -14.29
N ALA A 308 23.93 16.85 -14.69
CA ALA A 308 24.75 17.63 -13.77
C ALA A 308 23.92 18.67 -13.02
N ALA A 309 23.10 19.43 -13.73
CA ALA A 309 22.20 20.42 -13.13
C ALA A 309 21.13 19.75 -12.26
N THR A 310 20.52 18.65 -12.69
CA THR A 310 19.47 17.98 -11.91
C THR A 310 20.02 17.27 -10.67
N SER A 311 21.30 16.86 -10.68
CA SER A 311 21.96 16.17 -9.55
C SER A 311 22.06 17.02 -8.28
N THR A 312 21.93 18.35 -8.39
CA THR A 312 21.86 19.22 -7.20
C THR A 312 20.58 19.01 -6.40
N ILE A 313 19.48 18.53 -7.00
CA ILE A 313 18.22 18.23 -6.29
C ILE A 313 18.40 17.01 -5.37
N PRO A 314 18.78 15.80 -5.85
CA PRO A 314 19.09 14.69 -4.96
C PRO A 314 20.22 15.00 -3.98
N TRP A 315 21.21 15.82 -4.35
CA TRP A 315 22.23 16.26 -3.41
C TRP A 315 21.64 17.07 -2.24
N LEU A 316 20.62 17.91 -2.45
CA LEU A 316 19.91 18.58 -1.36
C LEU A 316 19.09 17.58 -0.52
N TYR A 317 18.31 16.73 -1.18
CA TYR A 317 17.35 15.85 -0.50
C TYR A 317 17.97 14.62 0.18
N GLN A 318 19.25 14.31 -0.03
CA GLN A 318 19.93 13.29 0.77
C GLN A 318 20.04 13.66 2.26
N PHE A 319 19.77 14.93 2.62
CA PHE A 319 19.87 15.46 3.98
C PHE A 319 18.50 15.68 4.66
N VAL A 320 17.40 15.16 4.10
CA VAL A 320 16.06 15.30 4.72
C VAL A 320 15.86 14.33 5.87
N LYS A 321 14.91 14.63 6.78
CA LYS A 321 14.57 13.72 7.88
C LYS A 321 14.03 12.37 7.39
N ASN A 322 13.19 12.39 6.35
CA ASN A 322 12.61 11.17 5.79
C ASN A 322 13.69 10.27 5.17
N ALA A 323 14.01 9.16 5.84
CA ALA A 323 15.08 8.26 5.47
C ALA A 323 14.92 7.65 4.06
N ARG A 324 13.69 7.45 3.58
CA ARG A 324 13.44 6.89 2.24
C ARG A 324 13.74 7.90 1.15
N VAL A 325 13.27 9.13 1.33
CA VAL A 325 13.58 10.24 0.41
C VAL A 325 15.09 10.47 0.39
N ALA A 326 15.74 10.49 1.55
CA ALA A 326 17.19 10.64 1.66
C ALA A 326 17.97 9.50 0.98
N CYS A 327 17.57 8.25 1.20
CA CYS A 327 18.20 7.09 0.58
C CYS A 327 18.03 7.08 -0.95
N LYS A 328 16.80 7.29 -1.44
CA LYS A 328 16.51 7.37 -2.88
C LYS A 328 17.26 8.53 -3.54
N ALA A 329 17.35 9.68 -2.88
CA ALA A 329 18.13 10.83 -3.34
C ALA A 329 19.63 10.49 -3.44
N SER A 330 20.18 9.79 -2.44
CA SER A 330 21.58 9.33 -2.46
C SER A 330 21.86 8.37 -3.63
N GLN A 331 20.96 7.42 -3.90
CA GLN A 331 21.06 6.49 -5.02
C GLN A 331 21.00 7.21 -6.38
N ASN A 332 20.08 8.18 -6.52
CA ASN A 332 19.94 8.99 -7.71
C ASN A 332 21.18 9.86 -7.95
N LEU A 333 21.75 10.46 -6.89
CA LEU A 333 23.00 11.20 -6.97
C LEU A 333 24.15 10.32 -7.49
N ALA A 334 24.25 9.09 -6.98
CA ALA A 334 25.27 8.12 -7.45
C ALA A 334 25.09 7.75 -8.93
N LYS A 335 23.85 7.58 -9.42
CA LYS A 335 23.54 7.38 -10.85
C LYS A 335 24.03 8.57 -11.69
N GLY A 336 23.76 9.79 -11.23
CA GLY A 336 24.24 11.03 -11.87
C GLY A 336 25.76 11.08 -11.98
N GLN A 337 26.47 10.79 -10.90
CA GLN A 337 27.94 10.77 -10.88
C GLN A 337 28.52 9.73 -11.83
N ARG A 338 27.99 8.51 -11.85
CA ARG A 338 28.45 7.46 -12.78
C ARG A 338 28.23 7.86 -14.24
N LEU A 339 27.07 8.44 -14.56
CA LEU A 339 26.81 8.94 -15.92
C LEU A 339 27.81 10.03 -16.31
N LEU A 340 28.01 11.04 -15.46
CA LEU A 340 28.96 12.13 -15.72
C LEU A 340 30.40 11.62 -15.86
N GLN A 341 30.78 10.60 -15.09
CA GLN A 341 32.07 9.93 -15.22
C GLN A 341 32.24 9.22 -16.57
N ARG A 342 31.17 8.61 -17.11
CA ARG A 342 31.19 8.01 -18.46
C ARG A 342 31.23 9.08 -19.54
N VAL A 343 30.33 10.07 -19.48
CA VAL A 343 30.24 11.14 -20.48
C VAL A 343 31.52 11.97 -20.52
N SER A 344 32.21 12.17 -19.39
CA SER A 344 33.47 12.93 -19.34
C SER A 344 34.64 12.27 -20.09
N LYS A 345 34.57 10.96 -20.36
CA LYS A 345 35.55 10.26 -21.22
C LYS A 345 35.45 10.75 -22.67
N THR A 346 34.23 11.00 -23.14
CA THR A 346 33.94 11.46 -24.50
C THR A 346 33.97 12.98 -24.60
N TRP A 347 33.51 13.66 -23.55
CA TRP A 347 33.46 15.12 -23.43
C TRP A 347 34.25 15.57 -22.21
N PRO A 348 35.59 15.75 -22.32
CA PRO A 348 36.44 16.14 -21.19
C PRO A 348 35.99 17.41 -20.48
N CYS A 349 35.27 18.32 -21.16
CA CYS A 349 34.64 19.47 -20.54
C CYS A 349 33.65 19.13 -19.41
N MET A 350 33.03 17.94 -19.43
CA MET A 350 32.14 17.46 -18.36
C MET A 350 32.88 17.02 -17.10
N SER A 351 34.22 16.81 -17.16
CA SER A 351 35.00 16.47 -15.96
C SER A 351 34.84 17.55 -14.89
N HIS A 352 34.79 18.81 -15.31
CA HIS A 352 34.62 19.94 -14.40
C HIS A 352 33.29 19.84 -13.65
N LYS A 353 32.18 19.55 -14.33
CA LYS A 353 30.86 19.36 -13.69
C LYS A 353 30.88 18.19 -12.70
N LEU A 354 31.56 17.10 -13.03
CA LEU A 354 31.75 15.98 -12.12
C LEU A 354 32.58 16.39 -10.88
N GLU A 355 33.69 17.10 -11.09
CA GLU A 355 34.55 17.64 -10.03
C GLU A 355 33.78 18.61 -9.11
N SER A 356 32.97 19.52 -9.67
CA SER A 356 32.11 20.44 -8.89
C SER A 356 31.09 19.68 -8.05
N LEU A 357 30.45 18.65 -8.60
CA LEU A 357 29.49 17.80 -7.88
C LEU A 357 30.17 17.00 -6.76
N GLN A 358 31.36 16.45 -7.02
CA GLN A 358 32.18 15.77 -6.01
C GLN A 358 32.65 16.73 -4.92
N ARG A 359 32.97 17.98 -5.27
CA ARG A 359 33.32 19.03 -4.31
C ARG A 359 32.13 19.43 -3.43
N LEU A 360 30.92 19.51 -3.99
CA LEU A 360 29.70 19.69 -3.18
C LEU A 360 29.49 18.52 -2.21
N GLN A 361 29.76 17.29 -2.64
CA GLN A 361 29.69 16.12 -1.76
C GLN A 361 30.78 16.13 -0.68
N SER A 362 31.97 16.66 -0.98
CA SER A 362 33.10 16.68 -0.04
C SER A 362 32.95 17.70 1.08
N LEU A 363 32.20 18.79 0.87
CA LEU A 363 31.88 19.78 1.90
C LEU A 363 31.17 19.21 3.14
N VAL A 364 30.62 18.00 3.02
CA VAL A 364 29.77 17.38 4.05
C VAL A 364 30.41 16.10 4.60
N ILE A 365 31.66 15.77 4.22
CA ILE A 365 32.41 14.62 4.75
C ILE A 365 32.67 14.83 6.25
N GLY A 366 31.89 14.13 7.07
CA GLY A 366 31.91 14.23 8.55
C GLY A 366 30.51 14.41 9.16
N LYS A 367 29.53 14.93 8.40
CA LYS A 367 28.11 14.71 8.69
C LYS A 367 27.73 13.41 7.98
N SER A 368 27.88 12.28 8.68
CA SER A 368 27.42 10.98 8.18
C SER A 368 25.96 11.13 7.73
N PRO A 369 25.56 10.66 6.53
CA PRO A 369 24.17 10.41 6.21
C PRO A 369 23.70 9.18 7.00
N GLU A 370 23.86 9.21 8.33
CA GLU A 370 23.19 8.30 9.23
C GLU A 370 21.74 8.75 9.30
N ALA A 371 20.83 7.83 8.95
CA ALA A 371 19.40 8.05 9.05
C ALA A 371 19.06 8.59 10.45
N GLY A 372 18.56 9.83 10.53
CA GLY A 372 18.24 10.48 11.80
C GLY A 372 19.22 11.57 12.27
N ALA A 373 20.10 12.10 11.41
CA ALA A 373 20.89 13.28 11.76
C ALA A 373 19.98 14.43 12.25
N ALA A 374 20.18 14.88 13.50
CA ALA A 374 19.33 15.88 14.16
C ALA A 374 19.30 17.27 13.46
N ASP A 375 20.20 17.50 12.51
CA ASP A 375 20.36 18.77 11.79
C ASP A 375 20.17 18.60 10.27
N THR A 376 18.97 18.89 9.78
CA THR A 376 18.64 18.97 8.33
C THR A 376 19.05 20.29 7.69
N THR A 377 19.82 21.12 8.41
CA THR A 377 20.34 22.38 7.88
C THR A 377 21.70 22.15 7.24
N ILE A 378 21.81 22.54 5.98
CA ILE A 378 23.05 22.48 5.20
C ILE A 378 23.55 23.89 4.91
N ASN A 379 24.86 24.08 5.05
CA ASN A 379 25.54 25.32 4.73
C ASN A 379 26.43 25.07 3.53
N PHE A 380 26.32 25.89 2.50
CA PHE A 380 27.17 25.79 1.33
C PHE A 380 27.29 27.16 0.63
N PRO A 381 28.35 27.36 -0.17
CA PRO A 381 28.49 28.54 -0.99
C PRO A 381 27.51 28.46 -2.17
N PRO A 382 26.62 29.45 -2.37
CA PRO A 382 25.67 29.44 -3.49
C PRO A 382 26.33 29.29 -4.87
N SER A 383 27.57 29.77 -5.01
CA SER A 383 28.37 29.68 -6.24
C SER A 383 28.57 28.23 -6.70
N MET A 384 28.67 27.27 -5.78
CA MET A 384 28.90 25.86 -6.13
C MET A 384 27.67 25.16 -6.73
N ILE A 385 26.47 25.54 -6.29
CA ILE A 385 25.23 25.05 -6.95
C ILE A 385 25.08 25.72 -8.32
N TRP A 386 25.33 27.03 -8.41
CA TRP A 386 25.29 27.74 -9.70
C TRP A 386 26.28 27.20 -10.72
N GLU A 387 27.46 26.74 -10.28
CA GLU A 387 28.45 26.09 -11.14
C GLU A 387 27.91 24.83 -11.83
N LEU A 388 26.91 24.16 -11.25
CA LEU A 388 26.24 23.00 -11.83
C LEU A 388 24.98 23.38 -12.62
N LEU A 389 24.14 24.26 -12.06
CA LEU A 389 22.88 24.72 -12.66
C LEU A 389 23.07 25.53 -13.94
N ASP A 390 24.14 26.31 -14.04
CA ASP A 390 24.42 27.12 -15.20
C ASP A 390 25.06 26.25 -16.30
N PRO A 391 24.45 26.08 -17.48
CA PRO A 391 24.96 25.20 -18.53
C PRO A 391 26.24 25.72 -19.22
N ILE A 392 26.76 26.89 -18.83
CA ILE A 392 28.04 27.39 -19.32
C ILE A 392 29.16 26.39 -19.02
N ILE A 393 29.79 25.91 -20.08
CA ILE A 393 31.06 25.18 -20.01
C ILE A 393 32.15 26.25 -19.93
N HIS A 394 32.80 26.40 -18.77
CA HIS A 394 33.82 27.42 -18.54
C HIS A 394 34.87 27.51 -19.65
N ASN A 395 34.88 28.64 -20.37
CA ASN A 395 36.10 29.39 -20.71
C ASN A 395 35.87 30.83 -21.25
N THR A 396 34.69 31.42 -21.09
CA THR A 396 34.51 32.86 -21.33
C THR A 396 35.06 33.63 -20.14
N ARG A 397 36.31 34.08 -20.24
CA ARG A 397 36.79 35.27 -19.51
C ARG A 397 35.92 36.46 -19.94
N LEU A 398 34.74 36.60 -19.36
CA LEU A 398 34.08 37.89 -19.23
C LEU A 398 34.54 38.43 -17.87
N SER A 399 35.56 39.28 -17.94
CA SER A 399 36.02 40.19 -16.89
C SER A 399 36.55 39.54 -15.59
N THR A 400 37.88 39.59 -15.43
CA THR A 400 38.51 39.73 -14.12
C THR A 400 38.33 41.17 -13.64
N ASP A 401 37.08 41.60 -13.47
CA ASP A 401 36.79 42.84 -12.77
C ASP A 401 36.55 42.49 -11.29
N PRO A 402 37.38 42.99 -10.36
CA PRO A 402 37.19 42.78 -8.91
C PRO A 402 35.86 43.35 -8.39
N SER A 403 35.10 44.05 -9.25
CA SER A 403 33.77 44.58 -8.94
C SER A 403 32.60 43.69 -9.37
N ASP A 404 32.84 42.51 -9.96
CA ASP A 404 31.78 41.52 -10.22
C ASP A 404 31.31 40.88 -8.90
N PRO A 405 30.08 41.15 -8.44
CA PRO A 405 29.59 40.67 -7.15
C PRO A 405 29.35 39.15 -7.11
N SER A 406 29.63 38.42 -8.20
CA SER A 406 29.25 37.02 -8.38
C SER A 406 30.30 35.96 -8.04
N THR A 407 31.56 36.32 -7.71
CA THR A 407 32.62 35.29 -7.60
C THR A 407 33.47 35.21 -6.33
N GLU A 408 33.55 36.21 -5.45
CA GLU A 408 34.24 36.05 -4.16
C GLU A 408 33.54 36.82 -3.04
N GLY A 409 33.11 36.11 -1.99
CA GLY A 409 32.74 36.74 -0.70
C GLY A 409 31.26 36.76 -0.29
N LEU A 410 30.36 36.05 -0.96
CA LEU A 410 29.00 35.85 -0.43
C LEU A 410 29.06 34.87 0.76
N PRO A 411 28.47 35.19 1.93
CA PRO A 411 28.45 34.30 3.07
C PRO A 411 27.73 32.99 2.71
N ASP A 412 28.16 31.89 3.33
CA ASP A 412 27.49 30.60 3.21
C ASP A 412 25.99 30.75 3.46
N VAL A 413 25.18 30.11 2.61
CA VAL A 413 23.73 30.11 2.80
C VAL A 413 23.32 28.83 3.51
N SER A 414 22.50 28.99 4.54
CA SER A 414 21.84 27.92 5.25
C SER A 414 20.49 27.59 4.60
N ILE A 415 20.30 26.34 4.18
CA ILE A 415 18.99 25.82 3.78
C ILE A 415 18.57 24.76 4.81
N HIS A 416 17.37 24.92 5.36
CA HIS A 416 16.70 23.84 6.07
C HIS A 416 15.99 22.96 5.04
N VAL A 417 16.49 21.74 4.81
CA VAL A 417 15.92 20.86 3.81
C VAL A 417 14.70 20.16 4.40
N THR A 418 13.53 20.46 3.85
CA THR A 418 12.24 19.86 4.22
C THR A 418 11.48 19.42 2.98
N THR A 419 10.70 18.36 3.12
CA THR A 419 9.70 17.92 2.14
C THR A 419 8.34 18.57 2.36
N ASP A 420 8.12 19.15 3.54
CA ASP A 420 6.81 19.59 4.01
C ASP A 420 6.82 21.10 4.29
N PHE A 421 6.08 21.84 3.47
CA PHE A 421 5.83 23.28 3.61
C PHE A 421 4.39 23.59 4.01
N LEU A 422 3.47 22.68 3.72
CA LEU A 422 2.15 22.63 4.34
C LEU A 422 2.22 21.79 5.60
N HIS A 423 1.28 21.99 6.53
CA HIS A 423 1.11 20.98 7.58
C HIS A 423 0.79 19.67 6.86
N PRO A 424 1.60 18.61 7.03
CA PRO A 424 1.12 17.29 6.67
C PRO A 424 -0.22 17.13 7.41
N LEU A 425 -1.19 16.48 6.75
CA LEU A 425 -2.24 15.83 7.52
C LEU A 425 -1.50 14.81 8.37
N ALA A 426 -1.09 15.23 9.58
CA ALA A 426 -0.42 14.37 10.51
C ALA A 426 -1.46 13.33 10.91
N ASP A 427 -1.33 12.14 10.34
CA ASP A 427 -1.48 10.96 11.16
C ASP A 427 -0.38 11.11 12.23
N ASP A 428 -0.80 11.27 13.49
CA ASP A 428 0.11 11.38 14.63
C ASP A 428 0.93 10.09 14.75
N GLU A 429 2.06 10.03 14.04
CA GLU A 429 3.14 9.09 14.31
C GLU A 429 4.29 9.86 14.93
N GLY A 430 4.42 9.69 16.25
CA GLY A 430 5.66 10.02 16.92
C GLY A 430 6.77 9.15 16.34
N ASP A 431 7.70 9.79 15.63
CA ASP A 431 9.01 9.27 15.24
C ASP A 431 9.69 8.59 16.45
N GLN A 432 9.43 7.30 16.64
CA GLN A 432 10.36 6.39 17.26
C GLN A 432 11.22 5.81 16.15
N ALA A 433 12.44 6.32 16.06
CA ALA A 433 13.51 5.69 15.31
C ALA A 433 13.77 4.28 15.86
N LEU A 434 13.19 3.25 15.23
CA LEU A 434 13.51 1.84 15.47
C LEU A 434 13.42 1.03 14.16
N SER A 435 14.55 0.41 13.82
CA SER A 435 14.75 -0.72 12.88
C SER A 435 14.36 -0.55 11.40
N GLY A 436 15.27 -0.97 10.52
CA GLY A 436 15.01 -1.08 9.09
C GLY A 436 13.87 -2.05 8.79
N PHE A 437 13.09 -1.70 7.76
CA PHE A 437 11.86 -2.34 7.30
C PHE A 437 10.58 -1.89 8.06
N ASN A 438 9.86 -0.90 7.51
CA ASN A 438 8.52 -0.57 7.99
C ASN A 438 7.53 -1.58 7.38
N TRP A 439 7.06 -2.52 8.20
CA TRP A 439 6.11 -3.56 7.78
C TRP A 439 4.82 -2.98 7.20
N GLU A 440 4.35 -1.82 7.69
CA GLU A 440 3.10 -1.24 7.21
C GLU A 440 3.14 -0.83 5.73
N ASP A 441 4.32 -0.54 5.19
CA ASP A 441 4.53 -0.25 3.77
C ASP A 441 4.56 -1.49 2.87
N SER A 442 4.62 -2.68 3.47
CA SER A 442 4.42 -3.95 2.76
C SER A 442 2.94 -4.34 2.66
N LEU A 443 2.04 -3.56 3.28
CA LEU A 443 0.60 -3.73 3.11
C LEU A 443 0.16 -3.18 1.76
N ILE A 444 -0.63 -3.97 1.07
CA ILE A 444 -0.90 -3.80 -0.36
C ILE A 444 -2.35 -4.14 -0.70
N LYS A 445 -2.83 -3.67 -1.85
CA LYS A 445 -4.13 -4.07 -2.41
C LYS A 445 -4.05 -4.28 -3.91
N GLY A 446 -5.03 -4.99 -4.44
CA GLY A 446 -5.22 -5.17 -5.88
C GLY A 446 -4.61 -6.44 -6.45
N ASN A 447 -4.94 -6.70 -7.70
CA ASN A 447 -4.73 -8.01 -8.32
C ASN A 447 -3.26 -8.37 -8.56
N TYR A 448 -2.38 -7.38 -8.76
CA TYR A 448 -0.97 -7.61 -9.09
C TYR A 448 -0.30 -8.49 -8.02
N GLU A 449 -0.31 -8.01 -6.79
CA GLU A 449 0.26 -8.73 -5.66
C GLU A 449 -0.59 -9.91 -5.19
N ALA A 450 -1.92 -9.83 -5.36
CA ALA A 450 -2.80 -10.94 -5.04
C ALA A 450 -2.43 -12.18 -5.88
N PHE A 451 -2.11 -12.02 -7.17
CA PHE A 451 -1.76 -13.14 -8.05
C PHE A 451 -0.26 -13.41 -8.18
N ALA A 452 0.60 -12.48 -7.76
CA ALA A 452 2.03 -12.69 -7.70
C ALA A 452 2.37 -13.87 -6.78
N ARG A 453 3.40 -14.64 -7.17
CA ARG A 453 3.98 -15.70 -6.34
C ARG A 453 5.36 -15.25 -5.89
N PRO A 454 5.67 -15.31 -4.58
CA PRO A 454 6.97 -14.89 -4.10
C PRO A 454 8.07 -15.84 -4.60
N LEU A 455 9.27 -15.29 -4.78
CA LEU A 455 10.46 -16.11 -4.91
C LEU A 455 10.73 -16.83 -3.59
N LYS A 456 11.42 -17.97 -3.70
CA LYS A 456 11.85 -18.72 -2.52
C LYS A 456 12.85 -17.89 -1.70
N PRO A 457 12.59 -17.62 -0.40
CA PRO A 457 13.54 -16.91 0.44
C PRO A 457 14.85 -17.67 0.59
N GLU A 458 15.97 -16.95 0.65
CA GLU A 458 17.30 -17.53 0.75
C GLU A 458 17.50 -18.29 2.08
N GLY A 459 18.05 -19.49 2.01
CA GLY A 459 18.41 -20.30 3.18
C GLY A 459 17.22 -21.00 3.88
N ILE A 460 16.00 -20.86 3.37
CA ILE A 460 14.80 -21.43 4.01
C ILE A 460 14.85 -22.96 4.15
N GLU A 461 15.58 -23.67 3.29
CA GLU A 461 15.74 -25.14 3.37
C GLU A 461 16.53 -25.59 4.61
N SER A 462 17.35 -24.70 5.16
CA SER A 462 18.14 -24.94 6.36
C SER A 462 17.45 -24.51 7.66
N LYS A 463 16.25 -23.92 7.55
CA LYS A 463 15.43 -23.50 8.69
C LYS A 463 14.41 -24.58 9.09
N THR A 464 14.02 -24.57 10.36
CA THR A 464 12.88 -25.34 10.88
C THR A 464 11.86 -24.42 11.53
N ALA A 465 10.63 -24.90 11.70
CA ALA A 465 9.55 -24.14 12.33
C ALA A 465 8.81 -24.99 13.36
N TRP A 466 8.61 -24.40 14.54
CA TRP A 466 7.85 -24.96 15.66
C TRP A 466 6.64 -24.08 15.92
N ILE A 467 5.45 -24.66 15.80
CA ILE A 467 4.18 -23.93 15.90
C ILE A 467 3.43 -24.43 17.13
N VAL A 468 3.15 -23.54 18.08
CA VAL A 468 2.43 -23.85 19.32
C VAL A 468 0.93 -23.61 19.12
N GLY A 469 0.17 -24.69 19.20
CA GLY A 469 -1.27 -24.75 18.97
C GLY A 469 -1.62 -25.04 17.51
N SER A 470 -2.61 -25.89 17.31
CA SER A 470 -3.14 -26.27 15.98
C SER A 470 -4.51 -25.66 15.67
N GLY A 471 -4.82 -24.51 16.27
CA GLY A 471 -5.92 -23.66 15.84
C GLY A 471 -5.69 -23.08 14.44
N LEU A 472 -6.65 -22.29 13.93
CA LEU A 472 -6.56 -21.71 12.59
C LEU A 472 -5.28 -20.90 12.36
N GLY A 473 -4.82 -20.13 13.35
CA GLY A 473 -3.56 -19.39 13.27
C GLY A 473 -2.35 -20.30 13.00
N GLY A 474 -2.17 -21.34 13.82
CA GLY A 474 -1.07 -22.28 13.64
C GLY A 474 -1.12 -23.07 12.32
N LEU A 475 -2.32 -23.52 11.91
CA LEU A 475 -2.50 -24.20 10.62
C LEU A 475 -2.23 -23.26 9.43
N ALA A 476 -2.66 -22.00 9.51
CA ALA A 476 -2.38 -20.99 8.49
C ALA A 476 -0.88 -20.67 8.42
N THR A 477 -0.19 -20.58 9.56
CA THR A 477 1.26 -20.38 9.61
C THR A 477 1.99 -21.50 8.88
N ALA A 478 1.64 -22.76 9.16
CA ALA A 478 2.22 -23.90 8.44
C ALA A 478 1.95 -23.82 6.93
N ALA A 479 0.76 -23.38 6.53
CA ALA A 479 0.39 -23.25 5.13
C ALA A 479 1.20 -22.19 4.39
N PHE A 480 1.39 -21.01 4.98
CA PHE A 480 2.22 -19.96 4.38
C PHE A 480 3.70 -20.34 4.37
N LEU A 481 4.20 -21.06 5.40
CA LEU A 481 5.55 -21.61 5.39
C LEU A 481 5.78 -22.58 4.24
N VAL A 482 4.82 -23.47 3.98
CA VAL A 482 4.90 -24.42 2.85
C VAL A 482 4.74 -23.71 1.51
N ARG A 483 3.71 -22.87 1.36
CA ARG A 483 3.30 -22.33 0.06
C ARG A 483 4.18 -21.16 -0.40
N ASP A 484 4.43 -20.21 0.51
CA ASP A 484 5.02 -18.91 0.14
C ASP A 484 6.51 -18.87 0.49
N ALA A 485 6.88 -19.28 1.72
CA ALA A 485 8.28 -19.44 2.09
C ALA A 485 8.92 -20.69 1.45
N GLN A 486 8.12 -21.65 0.97
CA GLN A 486 8.61 -22.88 0.34
C GLN A 486 9.55 -23.69 1.27
N MET A 487 9.26 -23.67 2.58
CA MET A 487 9.91 -24.51 3.58
C MET A 487 9.46 -25.97 3.38
N PRO A 488 10.37 -26.96 3.36
CA PRO A 488 9.98 -28.36 3.28
C PRO A 488 9.07 -28.74 4.46
N GLY A 489 7.92 -29.37 4.20
CA GLY A 489 6.94 -29.68 5.26
C GLY A 489 7.52 -30.48 6.43
N LYS A 490 8.46 -31.39 6.16
CA LYS A 490 9.17 -32.18 7.19
C LYS A 490 9.97 -31.33 8.20
N ASN A 491 10.24 -30.06 7.89
CA ASN A 491 10.93 -29.12 8.78
C ASN A 491 9.93 -28.29 9.63
N ILE A 492 8.62 -28.50 9.46
CA ILE A 492 7.55 -27.79 10.16
C ILE A 492 6.87 -28.76 11.13
N THR A 493 6.87 -28.43 12.41
CA THR A 493 6.23 -29.21 13.47
C THR A 493 5.18 -28.38 14.19
N ILE A 494 3.94 -28.88 14.24
CA ILE A 494 2.85 -28.30 15.02
C ILE A 494 2.68 -29.08 16.32
N LEU A 495 2.74 -28.37 17.44
CA LEU A 495 2.57 -28.89 18.80
C LEU A 495 1.13 -28.63 19.25
N GLU A 496 0.37 -29.68 19.54
CA GLU A 496 -1.03 -29.59 19.95
C GLU A 496 -1.26 -30.33 21.26
N GLU A 497 -1.95 -29.69 22.19
CA GLU A 497 -2.33 -30.29 23.47
C GLU A 497 -3.41 -31.37 23.28
N LEU A 498 -4.41 -31.09 22.44
CA LEU A 498 -5.50 -32.00 22.17
C LEU A 498 -5.07 -33.16 21.27
N LYS A 499 -6.00 -34.10 21.07
CA LYS A 499 -5.85 -35.25 20.15
C LYS A 499 -6.26 -34.94 18.71
N ILE A 500 -6.83 -33.76 18.48
CA ILE A 500 -7.38 -33.32 17.21
C ILE A 500 -7.03 -31.84 16.99
N PRO A 501 -6.85 -31.41 15.74
CA PRO A 501 -6.57 -30.01 15.44
C PRO A 501 -7.84 -29.15 15.39
N GLY A 502 -7.66 -27.84 15.24
CA GLY A 502 -8.73 -26.90 14.91
C GLY A 502 -9.02 -25.86 15.98
N GLY A 503 -8.61 -26.09 17.24
CA GLY A 503 -8.81 -25.15 18.34
C GLY A 503 -10.28 -24.71 18.44
N ALA A 504 -10.54 -23.41 18.34
CA ALA A 504 -11.88 -22.81 18.43
C ALA A 504 -12.78 -22.97 17.19
N LEU A 505 -12.33 -23.70 16.15
CA LEU A 505 -13.11 -24.06 14.96
C LEU A 505 -13.60 -25.51 15.02
N ASP A 506 -13.97 -25.98 16.20
CA ASP A 506 -14.48 -27.32 16.42
C ASP A 506 -15.92 -27.50 15.89
N GLY A 507 -16.21 -28.74 15.56
CA GLY A 507 -17.53 -29.25 15.24
C GLY A 507 -17.47 -30.75 15.40
N ILE A 508 -17.80 -31.24 16.60
CA ILE A 508 -17.62 -32.64 16.96
C ILE A 508 -18.92 -33.30 17.39
N LYS A 509 -18.93 -34.63 17.35
CA LYS A 509 -19.96 -35.45 17.99
C LYS A 509 -19.33 -36.10 19.22
N GLU A 510 -19.66 -35.57 20.39
CA GLU A 510 -19.22 -36.12 21.66
C GLU A 510 -19.94 -37.45 21.93
N PRO A 511 -19.19 -38.54 22.21
CA PRO A 511 -19.77 -39.84 22.55
C PRO A 511 -20.79 -39.70 23.68
N GLU A 512 -21.94 -40.36 23.52
CA GLU A 512 -23.04 -40.38 24.50
C GLU A 512 -23.74 -39.03 24.77
N LYS A 513 -23.10 -37.88 24.50
CA LYS A 513 -23.65 -36.53 24.68
C LYS A 513 -24.37 -36.01 23.43
N GLY A 514 -23.74 -35.96 22.27
CA GLY A 514 -24.38 -35.45 21.05
C GLY A 514 -23.47 -34.55 20.22
N PHE A 515 -24.06 -33.84 19.26
CA PHE A 515 -23.31 -32.84 18.47
C PHE A 515 -22.98 -31.62 19.32
N VAL A 516 -21.81 -31.03 19.09
CA VAL A 516 -21.31 -29.86 19.81
C VAL A 516 -20.77 -28.85 18.82
N ILE A 517 -21.24 -27.62 18.99
CA ILE A 517 -20.77 -26.42 18.32
C ILE A 517 -20.51 -25.40 19.44
N ARG A 518 -19.24 -25.06 19.69
CA ARG A 518 -18.92 -24.02 20.69
C ARG A 518 -19.33 -22.63 20.23
N GLY A 519 -19.14 -22.33 18.95
CA GLY A 519 -19.57 -21.07 18.34
C GLY A 519 -19.81 -21.17 16.85
N GLY A 520 -20.78 -20.40 16.35
CA GLY A 520 -20.88 -20.10 14.93
C GLY A 520 -19.75 -19.18 14.48
N ARG A 521 -19.32 -19.30 13.22
CA ARG A 521 -18.40 -18.34 12.58
C ARG A 521 -18.97 -17.93 11.25
N GLU A 522 -19.20 -16.64 11.12
CA GLU A 522 -19.66 -16.01 9.90
C GLU A 522 -18.47 -15.41 9.16
N MET A 523 -18.47 -15.50 7.84
CA MET A 523 -17.43 -14.92 7.00
C MET A 523 -18.02 -13.90 6.05
N GLU A 524 -17.16 -13.05 5.50
CA GLU A 524 -17.54 -12.03 4.53
C GLU A 524 -16.54 -11.98 3.37
N SER A 525 -16.82 -11.16 2.35
CA SER A 525 -16.05 -11.18 1.10
C SER A 525 -14.63 -10.60 1.22
N HIS A 526 -14.39 -9.72 2.18
CA HIS A 526 -13.13 -9.01 2.43
C HIS A 526 -12.35 -9.61 3.61
N PHE A 527 -12.50 -10.91 3.86
CA PHE A 527 -11.51 -11.67 4.63
C PHE A 527 -10.31 -11.96 3.71
N GLU A 528 -9.56 -10.89 3.40
CA GLU A 528 -8.54 -10.85 2.35
C GLU A 528 -7.46 -11.93 2.54
N CYS A 529 -6.91 -12.07 3.75
CA CYS A 529 -5.87 -13.06 4.05
C CYS A 529 -6.45 -14.48 4.07
N LEU A 530 -7.65 -14.66 4.60
CA LEU A 530 -8.35 -15.95 4.61
C LEU A 530 -8.60 -16.46 3.19
N TRP A 531 -9.08 -15.60 2.29
CA TRP A 531 -9.33 -16.01 0.90
C TRP A 531 -8.03 -16.17 0.10
N ASP A 532 -6.96 -15.44 0.43
CA ASP A 532 -5.63 -15.71 -0.10
C ASP A 532 -5.16 -17.13 0.28
N LEU A 533 -5.37 -17.57 1.52
CA LEU A 533 -5.04 -18.92 1.96
C LEU A 533 -5.92 -19.98 1.27
N PHE A 534 -7.24 -19.88 1.39
CA PHE A 534 -8.16 -20.96 1.03
C PHE A 534 -8.39 -21.12 -0.49
N ARG A 535 -7.91 -20.21 -1.34
CA ARG A 535 -7.79 -20.47 -2.79
C ARG A 535 -6.71 -21.50 -3.14
N SER A 536 -5.78 -21.76 -2.23
CA SER A 536 -4.70 -22.74 -2.42
C SER A 536 -4.95 -24.08 -1.75
N VAL A 537 -5.93 -24.15 -0.83
CA VAL A 537 -6.29 -25.38 -0.12
C VAL A 537 -7.31 -26.15 -0.97
N PRO A 538 -7.02 -27.40 -1.37
CA PRO A 538 -7.97 -28.22 -2.12
C PRO A 538 -9.26 -28.49 -1.34
N SER A 539 -10.40 -28.42 -2.02
CA SER A 539 -11.67 -28.89 -1.45
C SER A 539 -11.65 -30.42 -1.30
N ILE A 540 -12.23 -30.90 -0.20
CA ILE A 540 -12.46 -32.33 0.03
C ILE A 540 -13.86 -32.78 -0.41
N GLU A 541 -14.68 -31.85 -0.89
CA GLU A 541 -16.05 -32.11 -1.37
C GLU A 541 -16.17 -32.03 -2.88
N GLN A 542 -15.33 -31.22 -3.53
CA GLN A 542 -15.36 -30.99 -4.98
C GLN A 542 -13.97 -31.22 -5.57
N GLU A 543 -13.84 -32.29 -6.35
CA GLU A 543 -12.61 -32.65 -7.03
C GLU A 543 -12.14 -31.53 -7.99
N GLY A 544 -10.86 -31.18 -7.92
CA GLY A 544 -10.26 -30.14 -8.77
C GLY A 544 -10.59 -28.69 -8.39
N ALA A 545 -11.32 -28.46 -7.29
CA ALA A 545 -11.67 -27.14 -6.79
C ALA A 545 -10.93 -26.80 -5.49
N SER A 546 -10.76 -25.51 -5.17
CA SER A 546 -10.29 -25.06 -3.86
C SER A 546 -11.44 -24.95 -2.84
N VAL A 547 -11.10 -24.80 -1.56
CA VAL A 547 -12.08 -24.47 -0.52
C VAL A 547 -12.75 -23.13 -0.81
N LEU A 548 -12.03 -22.14 -1.35
CA LEU A 548 -12.61 -20.88 -1.81
C LEU A 548 -13.64 -21.11 -2.91
N ASP A 549 -13.36 -21.95 -3.90
CA ASP A 549 -14.29 -22.22 -5.00
C ASP A 549 -15.60 -22.85 -4.50
N GLU A 550 -15.48 -23.88 -3.65
CA GLU A 550 -16.64 -24.52 -3.00
C GLU A 550 -17.47 -23.48 -2.24
N PHE A 551 -16.82 -22.66 -1.42
CA PHE A 551 -17.45 -21.63 -0.62
C PHE A 551 -18.14 -20.57 -1.49
N TYR A 552 -17.47 -20.11 -2.54
CA TYR A 552 -17.95 -19.08 -3.46
C TYR A 552 -19.17 -19.54 -4.25
N TRP A 553 -19.11 -20.74 -4.86
CA TRP A 553 -20.24 -21.29 -5.62
C TRP A 553 -21.45 -21.56 -4.74
N LEU A 554 -21.24 -22.08 -3.52
CA LEU A 554 -22.32 -22.30 -2.55
C LEU A 554 -23.05 -21.00 -2.23
N ASN A 555 -22.32 -19.95 -1.83
CA ASN A 555 -22.91 -18.69 -1.39
C ASN A 555 -23.45 -17.85 -2.55
N LYS A 556 -23.09 -18.14 -3.81
CA LYS A 556 -23.79 -17.60 -4.98
C LYS A 556 -25.10 -18.35 -5.29
N ARG A 557 -25.09 -19.68 -5.21
CA ARG A 557 -26.27 -20.51 -5.49
C ARG A 557 -27.35 -20.37 -4.42
N ASP A 558 -26.93 -20.19 -3.18
CA ASP A 558 -27.80 -20.13 -2.00
C ASP A 558 -27.36 -18.97 -1.10
N PRO A 559 -27.59 -17.70 -1.51
CA PRO A 559 -27.11 -16.52 -0.80
C PRO A 559 -27.77 -16.40 0.58
N ASN A 560 -26.99 -15.98 1.56
CA ASN A 560 -27.47 -15.84 2.93
C ASN A 560 -28.30 -14.56 3.10
N PHE A 561 -29.41 -14.67 3.82
CA PHE A 561 -30.16 -13.56 4.41
C PHE A 561 -31.19 -14.11 5.39
N SER A 562 -31.54 -13.33 6.40
CA SER A 562 -32.58 -13.62 7.37
C SER A 562 -33.92 -13.04 6.93
N LEU A 563 -34.99 -13.84 7.13
CA LEU A 563 -36.37 -13.40 6.94
C LEU A 563 -37.01 -12.91 8.25
N GLN A 564 -36.39 -13.21 9.39
CA GLN A 564 -36.85 -12.76 10.71
C GLN A 564 -35.64 -12.73 11.65
N ARG A 565 -35.02 -11.56 11.78
CA ARG A 565 -33.77 -11.35 12.53
C ARG A 565 -33.96 -11.40 14.04
N ALA A 566 -35.16 -11.05 14.51
CA ALA A 566 -35.49 -11.00 15.93
C ALA A 566 -36.94 -11.40 16.18
N THR A 567 -37.18 -11.96 17.36
CA THR A 567 -38.50 -12.31 17.89
C THR A 567 -38.79 -11.57 19.20
N ILE A 568 -40.06 -11.43 19.52
CA ILE A 568 -40.57 -10.93 20.80
C ILE A 568 -41.85 -11.70 21.17
N ASN A 569 -42.29 -11.67 22.43
CA ASN A 569 -43.57 -12.23 22.87
C ASN A 569 -43.79 -13.67 22.37
N GLN A 570 -42.83 -14.55 22.66
CA GLN A 570 -42.88 -15.98 22.37
C GLN A 570 -43.04 -16.28 20.86
N GLY A 571 -42.02 -15.90 20.07
CA GLY A 571 -41.88 -16.29 18.66
C GLY A 571 -42.56 -15.37 17.65
N GLN A 572 -43.18 -14.26 18.09
CA GLN A 572 -43.71 -13.23 17.19
C GLN A 572 -42.57 -12.41 16.59
N ASP A 573 -42.80 -11.81 15.43
CA ASP A 573 -41.82 -10.90 14.83
C ASP A 573 -41.60 -9.70 15.77
N ALA A 574 -40.34 -9.32 16.00
CA ALA A 574 -40.01 -8.12 16.77
C ALA A 574 -40.29 -6.82 15.98
N GLU A 575 -40.80 -6.92 14.75
CA GLU A 575 -41.23 -5.83 13.87
C GLU A 575 -40.14 -4.77 13.68
N THR A 576 -38.89 -5.21 13.64
CA THR A 576 -37.73 -4.31 13.54
C THR A 576 -37.64 -3.56 12.21
N GLY A 577 -38.39 -4.00 11.19
CA GLY A 577 -38.51 -3.34 9.89
C GLY A 577 -37.22 -3.24 9.08
N LYS A 578 -36.18 -4.01 9.44
CA LYS A 578 -34.80 -3.85 8.95
C LYS A 578 -34.20 -2.45 9.22
N LEU A 579 -34.73 -1.75 10.22
CA LEU A 579 -34.26 -0.43 10.63
C LEU A 579 -33.29 -0.55 11.80
N PHE A 580 -32.38 0.40 11.90
CA PHE A 580 -31.49 0.60 13.06
C PHE A 580 -32.17 1.37 14.19
N ALA A 581 -33.14 2.24 13.87
CA ALA A 581 -33.89 3.02 14.85
C ALA A 581 -32.99 3.82 15.81
N LEU A 582 -31.90 4.41 15.27
CA LEU A 582 -31.02 5.29 16.02
C LEU A 582 -31.61 6.70 16.11
N THR A 583 -31.68 7.26 17.31
CA THR A 583 -32.04 8.68 17.53
C THR A 583 -30.93 9.58 17.00
N GLU A 584 -31.22 10.86 16.73
CA GLU A 584 -30.19 11.82 16.32
C GLU A 584 -29.04 11.94 17.36
N LYS A 585 -29.38 11.78 18.65
CA LYS A 585 -28.39 11.74 19.74
C LYS A 585 -27.48 10.51 19.60
N ALA A 586 -28.05 9.31 19.43
CA ALA A 586 -27.28 8.09 19.25
C ALA A 586 -26.43 8.11 17.96
N GLN A 587 -26.94 8.70 16.88
CA GLN A 587 -26.16 8.94 15.65
C GLN A 587 -24.96 9.87 15.91
N SER A 588 -25.14 10.93 16.70
CA SER A 588 -24.04 11.82 17.09
C SER A 588 -22.98 11.10 17.94
N GLU A 589 -23.40 10.27 18.90
CA GLU A 589 -22.49 9.44 19.71
C GLU A 589 -21.71 8.45 18.83
N MET A 590 -22.36 7.82 17.85
CA MET A 590 -21.73 6.93 16.89
C MET A 590 -20.65 7.64 16.07
N THR A 591 -20.97 8.82 15.52
CA THR A 591 -20.01 9.65 14.77
C THR A 591 -18.83 10.07 15.65
N LYS A 592 -19.06 10.41 16.93
CA LYS A 592 -17.98 10.73 17.87
C LYS A 592 -17.03 9.55 18.08
N LEU A 593 -17.55 8.34 18.29
CA LEU A 593 -16.71 7.15 18.41
C LEU A 593 -15.94 6.85 17.11
N PHE A 594 -16.60 6.99 15.97
CA PHE A 594 -15.99 6.80 14.66
C PHE A 594 -14.84 7.78 14.41
N LEU A 595 -14.96 9.04 14.86
CA LEU A 595 -13.93 10.07 14.69
C LEU A 595 -12.88 10.11 15.81
N ALA A 596 -13.13 9.49 16.96
CA ALA A 596 -12.19 9.47 18.08
C ALA A 596 -10.84 8.87 17.67
N THR A 597 -9.74 9.30 18.26
CA THR A 597 -8.45 8.59 18.12
C THR A 597 -8.49 7.27 18.90
N ARG A 598 -7.56 6.34 18.62
CA ARG A 598 -7.44 5.11 19.43
C ARG A 598 -7.20 5.44 20.90
N ALA A 599 -6.24 6.34 21.18
CA ALA A 599 -5.87 6.77 22.52
C ALA A 599 -7.05 7.36 23.32
N GLU A 600 -7.96 8.08 22.67
CA GLU A 600 -9.15 8.65 23.33
C GLU A 600 -10.13 7.59 23.85
N VAL A 601 -10.07 6.35 23.35
CA VAL A 601 -11.00 5.27 23.70
C VAL A 601 -10.33 4.04 24.30
N GLU A 602 -9.03 4.10 24.56
CA GLU A 602 -8.32 3.08 25.33
C GLU A 602 -8.86 2.95 26.75
N ASN A 603 -8.93 1.71 27.25
CA ASN A 603 -9.47 1.36 28.56
C ASN A 603 -10.89 1.86 28.86
N LYS A 604 -11.63 2.33 27.84
CA LYS A 604 -13.03 2.73 27.99
C LYS A 604 -13.97 1.59 27.66
N ARG A 605 -15.09 1.55 28.37
CA ARG A 605 -16.22 0.66 28.10
C ARG A 605 -17.21 1.29 27.12
N ILE A 606 -17.99 0.45 26.44
CA ILE A 606 -19.05 0.91 25.54
C ILE A 606 -20.09 1.75 26.30
N ASP A 607 -20.43 1.39 27.54
CA ASP A 607 -21.33 2.17 28.42
C ASP A 607 -20.77 3.49 28.94
N GLU A 608 -19.49 3.78 28.72
CA GLU A 608 -18.89 5.07 29.04
C GLU A 608 -18.92 6.05 27.85
N VAL A 609 -19.21 5.56 26.63
CA VAL A 609 -19.20 6.37 25.41
C VAL A 609 -20.58 6.50 24.73
N PHE A 610 -21.53 5.63 25.08
CA PHE A 610 -22.91 5.65 24.57
C PHE A 610 -23.97 5.82 25.66
N GLY A 611 -25.06 6.50 25.32
CA GLY A 611 -26.21 6.69 26.20
C GLY A 611 -27.34 5.65 26.05
N GLU A 612 -28.38 5.81 26.85
CA GLU A 612 -29.55 4.92 26.87
C GLU A 612 -30.27 4.80 25.50
N ASP A 613 -30.35 5.90 24.74
CA ASP A 613 -30.95 5.92 23.40
C ASP A 613 -30.27 4.91 22.45
N PHE A 614 -28.94 4.81 22.53
CA PHE A 614 -28.17 3.87 21.73
C PHE A 614 -28.49 2.43 22.13
N PHE A 615 -28.48 2.11 23.43
CA PHE A 615 -28.74 0.75 23.92
C PHE A 615 -30.19 0.27 23.70
N LYS A 616 -31.15 1.19 23.55
CA LYS A 616 -32.54 0.87 23.18
C LYS A 616 -32.77 0.66 21.68
N SER A 617 -31.81 1.06 20.84
CA SER A 617 -31.93 0.98 19.38
C SER A 617 -31.91 -0.45 18.86
N ASN A 618 -32.46 -0.65 17.65
CA ASN A 618 -32.32 -1.94 16.97
C ASN A 618 -30.85 -2.16 16.53
N PHE A 619 -30.08 -1.10 16.28
CA PHE A 619 -28.64 -1.20 16.02
C PHE A 619 -27.92 -1.96 17.12
N TRP A 620 -28.10 -1.56 18.40
CA TRP A 620 -27.44 -2.25 19.50
C TRP A 620 -27.90 -3.71 19.62
N LEU A 621 -29.19 -3.98 19.44
CA LEU A 621 -29.70 -5.37 19.40
C LEU A 621 -28.96 -6.21 18.35
N TYR A 622 -28.81 -5.70 17.12
CA TYR A 622 -28.11 -6.41 16.05
C TYR A 622 -26.63 -6.58 16.37
N TRP A 623 -25.97 -5.50 16.79
CA TRP A 623 -24.54 -5.43 17.09
C TRP A 623 -24.14 -6.34 18.24
N GLN A 624 -24.82 -6.19 19.38
CA GLN A 624 -24.58 -6.93 20.60
C GLN A 624 -24.69 -8.44 20.35
N THR A 625 -25.73 -8.85 19.63
CA THR A 625 -25.96 -10.28 19.42
C THR A 625 -25.10 -10.84 18.30
N MET A 626 -24.92 -10.16 17.18
CA MET A 626 -24.08 -10.64 16.08
C MET A 626 -22.63 -10.84 16.50
N PHE A 627 -22.08 -9.91 17.28
CA PHE A 627 -20.67 -9.93 17.65
C PHE A 627 -20.42 -10.35 19.11
N ALA A 628 -21.47 -10.68 19.86
CA ALA A 628 -21.39 -11.01 21.29
C ALA A 628 -20.75 -9.91 22.16
N PHE A 629 -20.98 -8.63 21.83
CA PHE A 629 -20.54 -7.52 22.67
C PHE A 629 -21.36 -7.45 23.97
N GLN A 630 -20.75 -6.87 25.01
CA GLN A 630 -21.40 -6.49 26.25
C GLN A 630 -21.18 -5.00 26.47
N THR A 631 -22.01 -4.37 27.31
CA THR A 631 -21.89 -2.93 27.56
C THR A 631 -20.57 -2.55 28.25
N TRP A 632 -19.96 -3.49 28.99
CA TRP A 632 -18.67 -3.30 29.66
C TRP A 632 -17.46 -3.62 28.79
N HIS A 633 -17.65 -4.10 27.56
CA HIS A 633 -16.55 -4.38 26.65
C HIS A 633 -15.90 -3.09 26.12
N SER A 634 -14.73 -3.25 25.53
CA SER A 634 -13.85 -2.23 24.97
C SER A 634 -14.55 -1.37 23.91
N ALA A 635 -14.61 -0.06 24.16
CA ALA A 635 -15.01 0.94 23.17
C ALA A 635 -14.02 1.01 22.00
N LEU A 636 -12.72 0.74 22.25
CA LEU A 636 -11.71 0.64 21.21
C LEU A 636 -12.02 -0.50 20.23
N GLU A 637 -12.41 -1.68 20.72
CA GLU A 637 -12.79 -2.78 19.82
C GLU A 637 -14.05 -2.47 19.05
N MET A 638 -15.07 -1.89 19.70
CA MET A 638 -16.26 -1.44 18.99
C MET A 638 -15.93 -0.43 17.88
N LYS A 639 -15.03 0.52 18.15
CA LYS A 639 -14.52 1.46 17.13
C LYS A 639 -13.89 0.73 15.96
N LEU A 640 -13.00 -0.23 16.20
CA LEU A 640 -12.33 -0.98 15.12
C LEU A 640 -13.34 -1.75 14.27
N TYR A 641 -14.36 -2.35 14.88
CA TYR A 641 -15.46 -3.00 14.15
C TYR A 641 -16.26 -2.03 13.31
N LEU A 642 -16.53 -0.81 13.79
CA LEU A 642 -17.23 0.21 13.02
C LEU A 642 -16.44 0.58 11.76
N HIS A 643 -15.13 0.78 11.87
CA HIS A 643 -14.27 1.05 10.71
C HIS A 643 -14.17 -0.16 9.76
N ARG A 644 -14.01 -1.37 10.32
CA ARG A 644 -13.78 -2.61 9.56
C ARG A 644 -14.97 -3.07 8.76
N PHE A 645 -16.18 -2.86 9.27
CA PHE A 645 -17.43 -3.38 8.68
C PHE A 645 -18.40 -2.28 8.23
N VAL A 646 -17.94 -1.04 8.07
CA VAL A 646 -18.75 0.07 7.55
C VAL A 646 -19.37 -0.23 6.18
N ASN A 647 -18.68 -1.01 5.33
CA ASN A 647 -19.21 -1.49 4.05
C ASN A 647 -20.37 -2.49 4.16
N HIS A 648 -20.50 -3.16 5.31
CA HIS A 648 -21.52 -4.18 5.56
C HIS A 648 -22.70 -3.68 6.38
N ILE A 649 -22.70 -2.40 6.75
CA ILE A 649 -23.75 -1.80 7.58
C ILE A 649 -25.14 -2.04 7.01
N LYS A 650 -25.33 -1.94 5.68
CA LYS A 650 -26.61 -2.21 5.00
C LYS A 650 -27.14 -3.63 5.19
N GLY A 651 -26.25 -4.60 5.34
CA GLY A 651 -26.60 -6.01 5.50
C GLY A 651 -26.71 -6.44 6.95
N MET A 652 -26.44 -5.56 7.92
CA MET A 652 -26.52 -5.89 9.34
C MET A 652 -27.94 -6.25 9.81
N PRO A 653 -29.02 -5.55 9.38
CA PRO A 653 -30.38 -5.88 9.82
C PRO A 653 -30.91 -7.21 9.30
N ASP A 654 -30.35 -7.75 8.21
CA ASP A 654 -30.85 -8.97 7.56
C ASP A 654 -29.79 -10.02 7.20
N PHE A 655 -28.54 -9.83 7.62
CA PHE A 655 -27.41 -10.72 7.35
C PHE A 655 -27.11 -11.01 5.87
N SER A 656 -27.54 -10.15 4.95
CA SER A 656 -27.30 -10.34 3.50
C SER A 656 -25.82 -10.29 3.09
N THR A 657 -24.95 -9.76 3.95
CA THR A 657 -23.51 -9.65 3.71
C THR A 657 -22.71 -10.87 4.19
N LEU A 658 -23.28 -11.64 5.12
CA LEU A 658 -22.66 -12.82 5.69
C LEU A 658 -22.63 -13.99 4.70
N LYS A 659 -21.64 -14.86 4.87
CA LYS A 659 -21.43 -16.05 4.06
C LYS A 659 -21.02 -17.19 4.98
N PHE A 660 -21.43 -18.40 4.62
CA PHE A 660 -21.26 -19.59 5.47
C PHE A 660 -20.70 -20.75 4.66
N THR A 661 -19.89 -21.58 5.31
CA THR A 661 -19.43 -22.87 4.78
C THR A 661 -20.61 -23.83 4.57
N LYS A 662 -20.35 -24.95 3.89
CA LYS A 662 -21.34 -26.01 3.67
C LYS A 662 -21.70 -26.73 4.98
N TYR A 663 -20.67 -27.12 5.74
CA TYR A 663 -20.78 -27.76 7.05
C TYR A 663 -20.19 -26.85 8.13
N ASN A 664 -20.02 -27.38 9.34
CA ASN A 664 -19.25 -26.72 10.39
C ASN A 664 -17.81 -26.38 9.95
N GLN A 665 -17.18 -25.45 10.66
CA GLN A 665 -15.85 -24.93 10.31
C GLN A 665 -14.75 -25.98 10.44
N TYR A 666 -14.91 -26.98 11.30
CA TYR A 666 -13.97 -28.10 11.37
C TYR A 666 -13.96 -28.87 10.05
N GLU A 667 -15.11 -29.33 9.59
CA GLU A 667 -15.24 -30.16 8.38
C GLU A 667 -14.99 -29.40 7.08
N SER A 668 -15.31 -28.10 7.03
CA SER A 668 -15.20 -27.28 5.81
C SER A 668 -13.93 -26.43 5.71
N LEU A 669 -13.22 -26.15 6.81
CA LEU A 669 -11.98 -25.35 6.78
C LEU A 669 -10.79 -26.09 7.39
N VAL A 670 -10.91 -26.58 8.63
CA VAL A 670 -9.80 -27.22 9.36
C VAL A 670 -9.39 -28.52 8.69
N LEU A 671 -10.34 -29.41 8.39
CA LEU A 671 -10.06 -30.73 7.85
C LEU A 671 -9.43 -30.70 6.45
N PRO A 672 -9.90 -29.87 5.48
CA PRO A 672 -9.20 -29.68 4.20
C PRO A 672 -7.77 -29.16 4.38
N LEU A 673 -7.59 -28.15 5.23
CA LEU A 673 -6.28 -27.54 5.48
C LEU A 673 -5.32 -28.54 6.14
N HIS A 674 -5.78 -29.27 7.14
CA HIS A 674 -5.02 -30.33 7.80
C HIS A 674 -4.56 -31.41 6.82
N LYS A 675 -5.48 -31.98 6.04
CA LYS A 675 -5.16 -33.02 5.05
C LYS A 675 -4.11 -32.53 4.05
N TRP A 676 -4.29 -31.32 3.54
CA TRP A 676 -3.32 -30.73 2.63
C TRP A 676 -1.95 -30.57 3.29
N LEU A 677 -1.86 -30.07 4.53
CA LEU A 677 -0.59 -29.94 5.26
C LEU A 677 0.09 -31.29 5.53
N GLU A 678 -0.67 -32.33 5.89
CA GLU A 678 -0.15 -33.70 6.04
C GLU A 678 0.44 -34.22 4.73
N GLU A 679 -0.23 -33.99 3.59
CA GLU A 679 0.25 -34.36 2.26
C GLU A 679 1.53 -33.60 1.87
N GLN A 680 1.69 -32.36 2.36
CA GLN A 680 2.94 -31.58 2.19
C GLN A 680 4.06 -32.05 3.13
N GLY A 681 3.79 -32.99 4.04
CA GLY A 681 4.76 -33.60 4.94
C GLY A 681 4.96 -32.85 6.26
N VAL A 682 4.04 -31.96 6.64
CA VAL A 682 4.06 -31.26 7.94
C VAL A 682 3.87 -32.26 9.08
N VAL A 683 4.63 -32.09 10.17
CA VAL A 683 4.60 -32.98 11.33
C VAL A 683 3.61 -32.46 12.37
N PHE A 684 2.65 -33.30 12.77
CA PHE A 684 1.72 -33.01 13.86
C PHE A 684 2.10 -33.80 15.12
N GLN A 685 2.29 -33.10 16.23
CA GLN A 685 2.61 -33.68 17.54
C GLN A 685 1.50 -33.36 18.55
N TYR A 686 0.56 -34.29 18.69
CA TYR A 686 -0.55 -34.20 19.64
C TYR A 686 -0.14 -34.54 21.08
N ASN A 687 -1.07 -34.37 22.04
CA ASN A 687 -0.87 -34.60 23.47
C ASN A 687 0.38 -33.88 24.02
N THR A 688 0.69 -32.69 23.50
CA THR A 688 1.87 -31.90 23.84
C THR A 688 1.44 -30.54 24.36
N GLU A 689 1.48 -30.37 25.68
CA GLU A 689 1.20 -29.11 26.37
C GLU A 689 2.50 -28.29 26.49
N VAL A 690 2.62 -27.21 25.72
CA VAL A 690 3.78 -26.30 25.82
C VAL A 690 3.65 -25.47 27.08
N GLN A 691 4.60 -25.65 28.00
CA GLN A 691 4.61 -25.00 29.30
C GLN A 691 5.22 -23.60 29.21
N ASP A 692 6.36 -23.44 28.56
CA ASP A 692 7.12 -22.20 28.54
C ASP A 692 8.08 -22.16 27.34
N VAL A 693 8.56 -20.96 26.98
CA VAL A 693 9.60 -20.76 25.96
C VAL A 693 10.66 -19.84 26.51
N ASP A 694 11.92 -20.28 26.54
CA ASP A 694 13.04 -19.47 27.00
C ASP A 694 13.53 -18.53 25.90
N PHE A 695 13.97 -17.35 26.32
CA PHE A 695 14.48 -16.31 25.42
C PHE A 695 15.84 -15.82 25.91
N ASN A 696 16.75 -15.55 24.98
CA ASN A 696 17.86 -14.63 25.18
C ASN A 696 17.42 -13.23 24.75
N ILE A 697 17.39 -12.29 25.68
CA ILE A 697 16.89 -10.93 25.49
C ILE A 697 18.04 -9.96 25.76
N GLU A 698 18.48 -9.29 24.70
CA GLU A 698 19.47 -8.24 24.67
C GLU A 698 18.81 -6.93 24.20
N GLU A 699 19.50 -5.79 24.35
CA GLU A 699 18.92 -4.45 24.13
C GLU A 699 18.25 -4.26 22.76
N HIS A 700 18.77 -4.91 21.71
CA HIS A 700 18.26 -4.80 20.34
C HIS A 700 17.96 -6.16 19.67
N LYS A 701 18.01 -7.24 20.43
CA LYS A 701 17.94 -8.61 19.90
C LYS A 701 17.26 -9.54 20.89
N LYS A 702 16.24 -10.26 20.41
CA LYS A 702 15.46 -11.25 21.17
C LYS A 702 15.40 -12.55 20.38
N THR A 703 15.79 -13.64 21.01
CA THR A 703 15.83 -14.97 20.37
C THR A 703 15.23 -16.02 21.30
N ALA A 704 14.31 -16.84 20.79
CA ALA A 704 13.82 -18.02 21.49
C ALA A 704 14.90 -19.12 21.46
N THR A 705 15.18 -19.73 22.61
CA THR A 705 16.32 -20.66 22.79
C THR A 705 15.90 -22.06 23.22
N PHE A 706 14.74 -22.23 23.86
CA PHE A 706 14.23 -23.54 24.25
C PHE A 706 12.71 -23.56 24.40
N ILE A 707 12.03 -24.63 23.95
CA ILE A 707 10.60 -24.87 24.18
C ILE A 707 10.46 -25.96 25.25
N HIS A 708 9.75 -25.67 26.34
CA HIS A 708 9.42 -26.63 27.39
C HIS A 708 8.02 -27.19 27.14
N TRP A 709 7.86 -28.52 27.19
CA TRP A 709 6.54 -29.14 27.10
C TRP A 709 6.36 -30.32 28.05
N ILE A 710 5.11 -30.69 28.25
CA ILE A 710 4.71 -31.99 28.79
C ILE A 710 4.06 -32.77 27.65
N ARG A 711 4.67 -33.88 27.26
CA ARG A 711 4.16 -34.75 26.20
C ARG A 711 3.80 -36.10 26.80
N ASP A 712 2.56 -36.53 26.61
CA ASP A 712 2.07 -37.81 27.14
C ASP A 712 2.34 -37.97 28.67
N GLY A 713 2.34 -36.85 29.42
CA GLY A 713 2.64 -36.80 30.86
C GLY A 713 4.12 -36.70 31.21
N GLU A 714 5.04 -36.76 30.25
CA GLU A 714 6.49 -36.67 30.46
C GLU A 714 7.02 -35.26 30.12
N LYS A 715 7.89 -34.74 30.99
CA LYS A 715 8.57 -33.46 30.73
C LYS A 715 9.60 -33.63 29.62
N GLY A 716 9.56 -32.73 28.64
CA GLY A 716 10.51 -32.69 27.55
C GLY A 716 10.64 -31.27 26.99
N GLY A 717 11.24 -31.18 25.81
CA GLY A 717 11.40 -29.91 25.14
C GLY A 717 12.32 -30.00 23.93
N GLN A 718 12.54 -28.85 23.32
CA GLN A 718 13.38 -28.69 22.14
C GLN A 718 14.32 -27.50 22.32
N SER A 719 15.63 -27.72 22.13
CA SER A 719 16.61 -26.63 22.02
C SER A 719 16.51 -25.98 20.64
N LEU A 720 16.58 -24.65 20.61
CA LEU A 720 16.43 -23.86 19.40
C LEU A 720 17.74 -23.15 19.07
N GLY A 721 18.16 -23.24 17.81
CA GLY A 721 19.20 -22.44 17.21
C GLY A 721 18.65 -21.23 16.44
N VAL A 722 19.55 -20.47 15.82
CA VAL A 722 19.20 -19.26 15.06
C VAL A 722 18.34 -19.51 13.81
N ASN A 723 18.30 -20.76 13.33
CA ASN A 723 17.52 -21.17 12.17
C ASN A 723 16.19 -21.84 12.55
N ASP A 724 15.89 -21.97 13.84
CA ASP A 724 14.66 -22.57 14.32
C ASP A 724 13.67 -21.45 14.66
N LEU A 725 12.60 -21.35 13.86
CA LEU A 725 11.54 -20.36 14.01
C LEU A 725 10.46 -20.88 14.96
N VAL A 726 9.92 -20.02 15.81
CA VAL A 726 8.88 -20.38 16.78
C VAL A 726 7.66 -19.48 16.61
N PHE A 727 6.51 -20.06 16.35
CA PHE A 727 5.25 -19.31 16.20
C PHE A 727 4.28 -19.75 17.28
N MET A 728 3.81 -18.81 18.12
CA MET A 728 3.05 -19.14 19.32
C MET A 728 1.66 -18.54 19.29
N THR A 729 0.64 -19.38 19.31
CA THR A 729 -0.71 -18.91 19.65
C THR A 729 -0.76 -18.66 21.17
N ILE A 730 -0.87 -17.40 21.57
CA ILE A 730 -0.93 -16.98 22.98
C ILE A 730 -2.37 -16.75 23.41
N GLY A 731 -2.76 -17.26 24.59
CA GLY A 731 -4.13 -17.17 25.09
C GLY A 731 -5.15 -17.96 24.24
N SER A 732 -6.30 -18.29 24.82
CA SER A 732 -7.35 -19.02 24.10
C SER A 732 -8.74 -18.76 24.68
N LEU A 733 -9.68 -18.45 23.78
CA LEU A 733 -11.07 -18.16 24.12
C LEU A 733 -11.86 -19.42 24.50
N THR A 734 -11.41 -20.58 24.02
CA THR A 734 -12.02 -21.88 24.29
C THR A 734 -11.29 -22.65 25.38
N GLU A 735 -10.26 -22.06 25.99
CA GLU A 735 -9.57 -22.67 27.10
C GLU A 735 -10.54 -22.96 28.25
N ASN A 736 -10.37 -24.08 28.93
CA ASN A 736 -11.23 -24.48 30.06
C ASN A 736 -12.74 -24.56 29.72
N SER A 737 -13.09 -24.83 28.45
CA SER A 737 -14.48 -25.07 28.07
C SER A 737 -15.03 -26.32 28.78
N GLY A 738 -16.11 -26.17 29.55
CA GLY A 738 -16.78 -27.27 30.24
C GLY A 738 -18.05 -27.72 29.51
N LEU A 739 -18.21 -29.03 29.29
CA LEU A 739 -19.39 -29.60 28.64
C LEU A 739 -20.35 -30.21 29.66
N GLY A 740 -21.62 -29.82 29.58
CA GLY A 740 -22.72 -30.54 30.24
C GLY A 740 -23.29 -31.63 29.33
N ASP A 741 -24.55 -31.97 29.54
CA ASP A 741 -25.38 -32.82 28.69
C ASP A 741 -26.87 -32.53 28.94
N GLN A 742 -27.75 -33.43 28.47
CA GLN A 742 -29.20 -33.31 28.60
C GLN A 742 -29.65 -33.10 30.06
N HIS A 743 -29.01 -33.74 31.03
CA HIS A 743 -29.43 -33.77 32.43
C HIS A 743 -28.37 -33.24 33.41
N THR A 744 -27.21 -32.82 32.90
CA THR A 744 -26.10 -32.26 33.69
C THR A 744 -25.74 -30.87 33.18
N PRO A 745 -25.73 -29.83 34.02
CA PRO A 745 -25.26 -28.50 33.61
C PRO A 745 -23.78 -28.51 33.21
N ALA A 746 -23.40 -27.58 32.33
CA ALA A 746 -22.00 -27.37 31.99
C ALA A 746 -21.26 -26.74 33.18
N LYS A 747 -20.07 -27.26 33.51
CA LYS A 747 -19.26 -26.75 34.61
C LYS A 747 -18.41 -25.56 34.16
N LEU A 748 -18.33 -24.53 35.01
CA LEU A 748 -17.32 -23.48 34.87
C LEU A 748 -15.99 -24.00 35.40
N HIS A 749 -14.93 -23.93 34.59
CA HIS A 749 -13.56 -24.26 34.98
C HIS A 749 -12.75 -22.98 35.09
N ASP A 750 -12.43 -22.55 36.31
CA ASP A 750 -11.71 -21.32 36.65
C ASP A 750 -10.31 -21.56 37.24
N GLY A 751 -9.83 -22.81 37.15
CA GLY A 751 -8.48 -23.22 37.58
C GLY A 751 -7.38 -22.83 36.58
N PRO A 752 -6.19 -23.46 36.69
CA PRO A 752 -5.11 -23.28 35.72
C PRO A 752 -5.61 -23.43 34.29
N ALA A 753 -5.11 -22.60 33.40
CA ALA A 753 -5.60 -22.47 32.04
C ALA A 753 -4.38 -22.46 31.11
N PRO A 754 -3.97 -23.63 30.58
CA PRO A 754 -2.64 -23.84 29.98
C PRO A 754 -2.19 -22.78 28.97
N ALA A 755 -3.04 -22.39 28.01
CA ALA A 755 -2.69 -21.35 27.03
C ALA A 755 -2.50 -19.95 27.65
N TRP A 756 -3.25 -19.65 28.70
CA TRP A 756 -3.11 -18.39 29.46
C TRP A 756 -1.90 -18.42 30.39
N ASP A 757 -1.64 -19.56 31.02
CA ASP A 757 -0.47 -19.75 31.88
C ASP A 757 0.83 -19.71 31.08
N LEU A 758 0.84 -20.27 29.87
CA LEU A 758 1.93 -20.10 28.89
C LEU A 758 2.17 -18.61 28.61
N TRP A 759 1.13 -17.86 28.25
CA TRP A 759 1.29 -16.43 27.97
C TRP A 759 1.75 -15.66 29.20
N ARG A 760 1.24 -15.93 30.41
CA ARG A 760 1.73 -15.29 31.65
C ARG A 760 3.22 -15.53 31.88
N ARG A 761 3.70 -16.77 31.67
CA ARG A 761 5.13 -17.11 31.82
C ARG A 761 6.00 -16.41 30.78
N ILE A 762 5.55 -16.31 29.54
CA ILE A 762 6.26 -15.59 28.47
C ILE A 762 6.25 -14.08 28.75
N ALA A 763 5.09 -13.49 29.04
CA ALA A 763 4.91 -12.06 29.33
C ALA A 763 5.77 -11.57 30.51
N ALA A 764 6.06 -12.43 31.47
CA ALA A 764 6.95 -12.12 32.58
C ALA A 764 8.42 -11.92 32.16
N LYS A 765 8.83 -12.38 30.97
CA LYS A 765 10.22 -12.32 30.47
C LYS A 765 10.55 -10.97 29.84
N ASP A 766 9.58 -10.32 29.20
CA ASP A 766 9.76 -8.99 28.59
C ASP A 766 8.41 -8.24 28.54
N PRO A 767 8.35 -6.96 28.92
CA PRO A 767 7.10 -6.19 28.89
C PRO A 767 6.50 -6.00 27.50
N SER A 768 7.30 -6.14 26.42
CA SER A 768 6.81 -6.11 25.03
C SER A 768 6.03 -7.37 24.63
N PHE A 769 6.00 -8.42 25.48
CA PHE A 769 5.27 -9.66 25.22
C PHE A 769 3.80 -9.62 25.72
N GLY A 770 3.31 -8.44 26.09
CA GLY A 770 1.90 -8.18 26.41
C GLY A 770 1.53 -8.39 27.88
N ARG A 771 0.22 -8.30 28.16
CA ARG A 771 -0.39 -8.32 29.50
C ARG A 771 -1.61 -9.23 29.53
N PRO A 772 -1.43 -10.56 29.65
CA PRO A 772 -2.54 -11.52 29.66
C PRO A 772 -3.60 -11.22 30.72
N GLU A 773 -3.22 -10.66 31.88
CA GLU A 773 -4.12 -10.35 32.99
C GLU A 773 -5.30 -9.44 32.61
N VAL A 774 -5.12 -8.57 31.62
CA VAL A 774 -6.18 -7.69 31.09
C VAL A 774 -7.35 -8.50 30.52
N PHE A 775 -7.05 -9.67 29.97
CA PHE A 775 -8.01 -10.47 29.20
C PHE A 775 -8.55 -11.68 29.97
N CYS A 776 -7.80 -12.25 30.92
CA CYS A 776 -8.16 -13.52 31.56
C CYS A 776 -8.41 -13.48 33.08
N ASP A 777 -8.20 -12.35 33.77
CA ASP A 777 -8.39 -12.30 35.23
C ASP A 777 -9.88 -12.18 35.66
N ASN A 778 -10.76 -11.69 34.78
CA ASN A 778 -12.16 -11.40 35.11
C ASN A 778 -13.15 -12.33 34.37
N ILE A 779 -13.14 -13.61 34.73
CA ILE A 779 -14.05 -14.64 34.18
C ILE A 779 -15.53 -14.20 34.20
N PRO A 780 -16.08 -13.59 35.27
CA PRO A 780 -17.47 -13.12 35.26
C PRO A 780 -17.81 -12.17 34.10
N ALA A 781 -16.84 -11.35 33.65
CA ALA A 781 -17.02 -10.43 32.53
C ALA A 781 -16.73 -11.06 31.16
N THR A 782 -16.04 -12.20 31.11
CA THR A 782 -15.58 -12.85 29.86
C THR A 782 -16.30 -14.16 29.52
N LYS A 783 -17.10 -14.69 30.45
CA LYS A 783 -17.84 -15.94 30.28
C LYS A 783 -19.18 -15.75 29.57
N TRP A 784 -19.53 -16.71 28.73
CA TRP A 784 -20.93 -16.98 28.35
C TRP A 784 -21.08 -18.47 27.99
N MET A 785 -22.30 -18.86 27.65
CA MET A 785 -22.66 -20.24 27.41
C MET A 785 -23.36 -20.38 26.06
N SER A 786 -22.93 -21.38 25.30
CA SER A 786 -23.67 -21.89 24.16
C SER A 786 -24.24 -23.27 24.45
N ALA A 787 -25.17 -23.71 23.61
CA ALA A 787 -25.79 -25.02 23.68
C ALA A 787 -26.12 -25.50 22.27
N THR A 788 -25.85 -26.78 22.02
CA THR A 788 -26.16 -27.41 20.73
C THR A 788 -27.36 -28.32 20.90
N VAL A 789 -28.49 -27.96 20.30
CA VAL A 789 -29.75 -28.70 20.38
C VAL A 789 -29.95 -29.50 19.10
N THR A 790 -30.03 -30.82 19.21
CA THR A 790 -30.35 -31.74 18.12
C THR A 790 -31.82 -32.15 18.22
N THR A 791 -32.62 -31.87 17.20
CA THR A 791 -34.05 -32.21 17.21
C THR A 791 -34.27 -33.70 16.98
N LEU A 792 -35.15 -34.32 17.76
CA LEU A 792 -35.57 -35.73 17.66
C LEU A 792 -37.07 -35.89 17.33
N ASP A 793 -37.88 -34.84 17.54
CA ASP A 793 -39.30 -34.79 17.21
C ASP A 793 -39.55 -33.79 16.06
N LYS A 794 -40.41 -34.17 15.11
CA LYS A 794 -40.76 -33.38 13.92
C LYS A 794 -41.51 -32.08 14.24
N ARG A 795 -42.15 -31.99 15.40
CA ARG A 795 -42.85 -30.78 15.85
C ARG A 795 -41.90 -29.60 16.05
N VAL A 796 -40.68 -29.83 16.56
CA VAL A 796 -39.71 -28.73 16.80
C VAL A 796 -39.30 -28.02 15.50
N PRO A 797 -38.91 -28.73 14.42
CA PRO A 797 -38.70 -28.14 13.09
C PRO A 797 -39.86 -27.31 12.55
N GLU A 798 -41.13 -27.65 12.85
CA GLU A 798 -42.29 -26.87 12.39
C GLU A 798 -42.32 -25.46 12.99
N TYR A 799 -41.93 -25.32 14.27
CA TYR A 799 -41.80 -24.00 14.90
C TYR A 799 -40.60 -23.21 14.34
N ILE A 800 -39.47 -23.89 14.08
CA ILE A 800 -38.32 -23.27 13.40
C ILE A 800 -38.77 -22.72 12.04
N GLN A 801 -39.46 -23.53 11.24
CA GLN A 801 -40.00 -23.14 9.93
C GLN A 801 -40.99 -21.98 10.04
N LYS A 802 -41.86 -21.99 11.05
CA LYS A 802 -42.82 -20.91 11.30
C LYS A 802 -42.12 -19.57 11.53
N ILE A 803 -40.95 -19.54 12.18
CA ILE A 803 -40.18 -18.32 12.43
C ILE A 803 -39.31 -17.96 11.22
N CYS A 804 -38.47 -18.86 10.72
CA CYS A 804 -37.53 -18.56 9.65
C CYS A 804 -38.17 -18.50 8.25
N LYS A 805 -39.43 -18.94 8.11
CA LYS A 805 -40.22 -19.02 6.87
C LYS A 805 -39.61 -19.91 5.78
N ARG A 806 -38.70 -20.81 6.15
CA ARG A 806 -38.02 -21.75 5.24
C ARG A 806 -38.06 -23.16 5.80
N ASP A 807 -38.10 -24.15 4.91
CA ASP A 807 -38.00 -25.56 5.29
C ASP A 807 -36.59 -25.87 5.85
N PRO A 808 -36.46 -26.26 7.14
CA PRO A 808 -35.19 -26.58 7.77
C PRO A 808 -34.48 -27.80 7.14
N PHE A 809 -35.21 -28.68 6.44
CA PHE A 809 -34.66 -29.89 5.81
C PHE A 809 -34.30 -29.70 4.32
N SER A 810 -34.45 -28.49 3.79
CA SER A 810 -34.26 -28.21 2.35
C SER A 810 -32.82 -28.33 1.84
N GLY A 811 -31.82 -28.42 2.73
CA GLY A 811 -30.40 -28.37 2.36
C GLY A 811 -29.88 -26.97 2.05
N LYS A 812 -30.67 -25.93 2.29
CA LYS A 812 -30.38 -24.53 1.99
C LYS A 812 -30.32 -23.69 3.25
N VAL A 813 -30.11 -22.37 3.11
CA VAL A 813 -30.21 -21.41 4.21
C VAL A 813 -31.54 -21.58 4.95
N VAL A 814 -31.48 -21.71 6.28
CA VAL A 814 -32.67 -21.81 7.15
C VAL A 814 -32.94 -20.45 7.82
N THR A 815 -32.32 -20.14 8.96
CA THR A 815 -32.54 -18.85 9.66
C THR A 815 -31.76 -17.69 9.03
N GLY A 816 -30.69 -17.98 8.31
CA GLY A 816 -29.86 -16.98 7.63
C GLY A 816 -28.95 -16.18 8.56
N GLY A 817 -28.49 -16.80 9.65
CA GLY A 817 -27.86 -16.14 10.80
C GLY A 817 -28.68 -16.34 12.07
N ILE A 818 -28.34 -15.65 13.14
CA ILE A 818 -29.03 -15.78 14.43
C ILE A 818 -30.42 -15.10 14.44
N VAL A 819 -31.38 -15.73 15.09
CA VAL A 819 -32.64 -15.12 15.51
C VAL A 819 -32.48 -14.71 16.97
N THR A 820 -32.59 -13.42 17.26
CA THR A 820 -32.45 -12.90 18.62
C THR A 820 -33.81 -12.76 19.31
N VAL A 821 -33.93 -13.28 20.52
CA VAL A 821 -35.12 -13.11 21.34
C VAL A 821 -34.98 -11.80 22.15
N ARG A 822 -35.62 -10.74 21.65
CA ARG A 822 -35.42 -9.36 22.13
C ARG A 822 -35.75 -9.16 23.60
N ASP A 823 -36.77 -9.85 24.09
CA ASP A 823 -37.32 -9.76 25.44
C ASP A 823 -36.85 -10.89 26.38
N SER A 824 -35.89 -11.71 25.94
CA SER A 824 -35.34 -12.78 26.79
C SER A 824 -34.41 -12.23 27.88
N SER A 825 -34.58 -12.73 29.10
CA SER A 825 -33.74 -12.35 30.25
C SER A 825 -32.27 -12.77 30.09
N TRP A 826 -32.00 -13.78 29.26
CA TRP A 826 -30.63 -14.26 28.94
C TRP A 826 -29.96 -13.48 27.80
N ILE A 827 -30.67 -12.60 27.09
CA ILE A 827 -30.29 -12.12 25.76
C ILE A 827 -29.91 -13.34 24.89
N MET A 828 -30.90 -14.22 24.72
CA MET A 828 -30.78 -15.47 23.99
C MET A 828 -30.88 -15.23 22.49
N SER A 829 -30.03 -15.91 21.74
CA SER A 829 -30.14 -16.02 20.30
C SER A 829 -29.89 -17.46 19.85
N TRP A 830 -30.47 -17.83 18.72
CA TRP A 830 -30.31 -19.18 18.18
C TRP A 830 -30.23 -19.15 16.65
N THR A 831 -29.59 -20.15 16.06
CA THR A 831 -29.44 -20.24 14.61
C THR A 831 -29.54 -21.67 14.13
N VAL A 832 -30.07 -21.82 12.91
CA VAL A 832 -30.03 -23.05 12.15
C VAL A 832 -29.31 -22.72 10.84
N ASN A 833 -28.08 -23.20 10.74
CA ASN A 833 -27.30 -23.17 9.49
C ASN A 833 -27.86 -24.19 8.49
N ARG A 834 -27.29 -24.23 7.28
CA ARG A 834 -27.65 -25.25 6.28
C ARG A 834 -27.53 -26.65 6.88
N GLN A 835 -28.53 -27.50 6.62
CA GLN A 835 -28.62 -28.84 7.18
C GLN A 835 -28.41 -29.90 6.09
N PRO A 836 -27.65 -30.98 6.34
CA PRO A 836 -26.97 -31.28 7.60
C PRO A 836 -25.76 -30.38 7.86
N HIS A 837 -25.54 -30.02 9.13
CA HIS A 837 -24.40 -29.20 9.54
C HIS A 837 -23.14 -30.03 9.81
N PHE A 838 -23.31 -31.34 10.07
CA PHE A 838 -22.24 -32.33 10.17
C PHE A 838 -22.45 -33.40 9.11
N LYS A 839 -21.39 -33.87 8.44
CA LYS A 839 -21.50 -34.93 7.42
C LYS A 839 -22.17 -36.21 7.93
N ASN A 840 -21.90 -36.57 9.19
CA ASN A 840 -22.43 -37.78 9.83
C ASN A 840 -23.77 -37.55 10.56
N GLN A 841 -24.43 -36.41 10.33
CA GLN A 841 -25.75 -36.11 10.89
C GLN A 841 -26.85 -36.88 10.15
N PRO A 842 -27.78 -37.56 10.86
CA PRO A 842 -28.99 -38.11 10.25
C PRO A 842 -29.82 -37.04 9.53
N LYS A 843 -30.37 -37.39 8.37
CA LYS A 843 -31.09 -36.43 7.50
C LYS A 843 -32.42 -35.93 8.06
N ASP A 844 -32.96 -36.64 9.04
CA ASP A 844 -34.21 -36.31 9.75
C ASP A 844 -33.97 -35.51 11.03
N GLN A 845 -32.72 -35.12 11.32
CA GLN A 845 -32.37 -34.27 12.45
C GLN A 845 -31.96 -32.88 11.99
N ILE A 846 -32.25 -31.87 12.80
CA ILE A 846 -31.75 -30.51 12.69
C ILE A 846 -30.82 -30.26 13.88
N VAL A 847 -29.66 -29.66 13.63
CA VAL A 847 -28.79 -29.16 14.70
C VAL A 847 -28.93 -27.65 14.78
N VAL A 848 -29.38 -27.19 15.94
CA VAL A 848 -29.57 -25.79 16.32
C VAL A 848 -28.44 -25.39 17.26
N TRP A 849 -27.88 -24.21 17.03
CA TRP A 849 -26.96 -23.59 17.97
C TRP A 849 -27.69 -22.48 18.71
N VAL A 850 -27.69 -22.53 20.04
CA VAL A 850 -28.34 -21.58 20.95
C VAL A 850 -27.28 -20.97 21.84
N TYR A 851 -27.41 -19.70 22.20
CA TYR A 851 -26.58 -19.10 23.24
C TYR A 851 -27.29 -17.99 23.99
N GLY A 852 -26.75 -17.64 25.16
CA GLY A 852 -27.17 -16.48 25.94
C GLY A 852 -25.96 -15.66 26.37
N LEU A 853 -26.09 -14.34 26.32
CA LEU A 853 -25.04 -13.40 26.72
C LEU A 853 -25.04 -13.12 28.23
N LEU A 854 -26.18 -13.29 28.92
CA LEU A 854 -26.31 -13.02 30.36
C LEU A 854 -26.57 -14.31 31.15
N VAL A 855 -25.54 -15.14 31.27
CA VAL A 855 -25.67 -16.50 31.82
C VAL A 855 -26.03 -16.58 33.30
N GLU A 856 -25.87 -15.48 34.04
CA GLU A 856 -26.18 -15.37 35.47
C GLU A 856 -27.63 -14.94 35.74
N LYS A 857 -28.38 -14.55 34.70
CA LYS A 857 -29.77 -14.10 34.84
C LYS A 857 -30.74 -15.27 34.82
N ASN A 858 -31.78 -15.20 35.62
CA ASN A 858 -32.86 -16.19 35.59
C ASN A 858 -33.60 -16.16 34.25
N GLY A 859 -33.93 -17.33 33.71
CA GLY A 859 -34.76 -17.47 32.52
C GLY A 859 -36.20 -17.02 32.75
N ASP A 860 -36.91 -16.75 31.66
CA ASP A 860 -38.29 -16.32 31.61
C ASP A 860 -39.27 -17.48 31.83
N TYR A 861 -38.91 -18.72 31.45
CA TYR A 861 -39.69 -19.93 31.71
C TYR A 861 -39.09 -20.75 32.86
N VAL A 862 -37.79 -21.10 32.77
CA VAL A 862 -37.12 -22.04 33.69
C VAL A 862 -36.86 -21.42 35.08
N LYS A 863 -36.84 -20.08 35.19
CA LYS A 863 -36.60 -19.33 36.44
C LYS A 863 -35.27 -19.66 37.15
N LYS A 864 -34.27 -20.14 36.41
CA LYS A 864 -32.89 -20.38 36.89
C LYS A 864 -31.87 -19.62 36.04
N PRO A 865 -30.68 -19.30 36.58
CA PRO A 865 -29.56 -18.81 35.79
C PRO A 865 -29.21 -19.80 34.68
N MET A 866 -28.96 -19.32 33.45
CA MET A 866 -28.60 -20.20 32.33
C MET A 866 -27.40 -21.10 32.67
N GLN A 867 -26.42 -20.58 33.43
CA GLN A 867 -25.24 -21.34 33.84
C GLN A 867 -25.53 -22.55 34.73
N ASP A 868 -26.69 -22.56 35.41
CA ASP A 868 -27.13 -23.63 36.31
C ASP A 868 -28.16 -24.55 35.63
N CYS A 869 -28.41 -24.35 34.34
CA CYS A 869 -29.36 -25.14 33.56
C CYS A 869 -28.70 -26.35 32.89
N THR A 870 -29.42 -27.45 32.89
CA THR A 870 -29.14 -28.64 32.07
C THR A 870 -29.48 -28.36 30.60
N GLY A 871 -29.06 -29.26 29.70
CA GLY A 871 -29.44 -29.17 28.30
C GLY A 871 -30.96 -29.19 28.09
N GLU A 872 -31.69 -30.01 28.84
CA GLU A 872 -33.15 -30.07 28.79
C GLU A 872 -33.77 -28.73 29.18
N GLU A 873 -33.33 -28.12 30.27
CA GLU A 873 -33.87 -26.83 30.74
C GLU A 873 -33.56 -25.68 29.78
N ILE A 874 -32.35 -25.63 29.20
CA ILE A 874 -32.04 -24.65 28.14
C ILE A 874 -32.97 -24.86 26.93
N THR A 875 -33.27 -26.12 26.60
CA THR A 875 -34.24 -26.44 25.53
C THR A 875 -35.64 -25.96 25.89
N GLN A 876 -36.08 -26.11 27.14
CA GLN A 876 -37.40 -25.61 27.60
C GLN A 876 -37.52 -24.09 27.43
N GLU A 877 -36.50 -23.34 27.88
CA GLU A 877 -36.46 -21.88 27.74
C GLU A 877 -36.50 -21.46 26.26
N TRP A 878 -35.74 -22.12 25.41
CA TRP A 878 -35.72 -21.84 23.97
C TRP A 878 -37.07 -22.16 23.30
N LEU A 879 -37.69 -23.29 23.61
CA LEU A 879 -39.02 -23.66 23.09
C LEU A 879 -40.11 -22.68 23.53
N TYR A 880 -40.04 -22.18 24.78
CA TYR A 880 -40.94 -21.13 25.26
C TYR A 880 -40.85 -19.87 24.40
N HIS A 881 -39.62 -19.40 24.14
CA HIS A 881 -39.38 -18.22 23.30
C HIS A 881 -39.70 -18.43 21.81
N MET A 882 -39.86 -19.67 21.37
CA MET A 882 -40.37 -20.02 20.03
C MET A 882 -41.89 -20.04 19.93
N GLY A 883 -42.62 -19.90 21.05
CA GLY A 883 -44.07 -19.95 21.09
C GLY A 883 -44.66 -21.36 21.07
N VAL A 884 -43.91 -22.34 21.56
CA VAL A 884 -44.45 -23.68 21.84
C VAL A 884 -45.43 -23.59 23.01
N PRO A 885 -46.62 -24.22 22.96
CA PRO A 885 -47.54 -24.27 24.08
C PRO A 885 -46.86 -24.80 25.35
N GLU A 886 -47.02 -24.11 26.48
CA GLU A 886 -46.34 -24.48 27.73
C GLU A 886 -46.62 -25.91 28.20
N SER A 887 -47.77 -26.49 27.83
CA SER A 887 -48.11 -27.89 28.11
C SER A 887 -47.23 -28.90 27.38
N ASP A 888 -46.68 -28.52 26.22
CA ASP A 888 -45.91 -29.41 25.35
C ASP A 888 -44.40 -29.28 25.58
N ILE A 889 -43.95 -28.15 26.16
CA ILE A 889 -42.54 -27.82 26.38
C ILE A 889 -41.79 -28.91 27.17
N PRO A 890 -42.28 -29.40 28.34
CA PRO A 890 -41.53 -30.40 29.11
C PRO A 890 -41.28 -31.68 28.33
N VAL A 891 -42.28 -32.17 27.59
CA VAL A 891 -42.17 -33.41 26.80
C VAL A 891 -41.25 -33.21 25.60
N LEU A 892 -41.41 -32.10 24.88
CA LEU A 892 -40.58 -31.79 23.72
C LEU A 892 -39.11 -31.58 24.08
N ALA A 893 -38.83 -30.98 25.24
CA ALA A 893 -37.47 -30.79 25.72
C ALA A 893 -36.83 -32.11 26.17
N ALA A 894 -37.57 -32.96 26.91
CA ALA A 894 -37.05 -34.21 27.46
C ALA A 894 -36.87 -35.32 26.41
N GLU A 895 -37.83 -35.47 25.48
CA GLU A 895 -37.87 -36.58 24.53
C GLU A 895 -37.68 -36.13 23.08
N GLY A 896 -38.10 -34.90 22.76
CA GLY A 896 -38.12 -34.37 21.40
C GLY A 896 -36.84 -33.67 20.95
N ALA A 897 -35.85 -33.54 21.84
CA ALA A 897 -34.57 -32.94 21.53
C ALA A 897 -33.47 -33.49 22.44
N LYS A 898 -32.22 -33.33 22.01
CA LYS A 898 -31.03 -33.60 22.80
C LYS A 898 -30.11 -32.39 22.78
N CYS A 899 -29.68 -31.93 23.95
CA CYS A 899 -28.95 -30.68 24.10
C CYS A 899 -27.62 -30.88 24.83
N VAL A 900 -26.55 -30.30 24.29
CA VAL A 900 -25.23 -30.27 24.92
C VAL A 900 -24.85 -28.82 25.20
N PRO A 901 -24.93 -28.34 26.46
CA PRO A 901 -24.46 -27.03 26.84
C PRO A 901 -22.93 -26.99 27.00
N VAL A 902 -22.33 -25.85 26.69
CA VAL A 902 -20.90 -25.59 26.83
C VAL A 902 -20.68 -24.25 27.53
N MET A 903 -20.09 -24.29 28.72
CA MET A 903 -19.65 -23.11 29.46
C MET A 903 -18.23 -22.74 29.02
N MET A 904 -18.02 -21.51 28.60
CA MET A 904 -16.71 -21.01 28.16
C MET A 904 -16.29 -19.83 29.04
N PRO A 905 -15.21 -19.92 29.83
CA PRO A 905 -14.80 -18.85 30.75
C PRO A 905 -14.24 -17.59 30.06
N TYR A 906 -13.58 -17.75 28.91
CA TYR A 906 -12.73 -16.72 28.27
C TYR A 906 -13.21 -16.31 26.88
N VAL A 907 -14.43 -16.70 26.51
CA VAL A 907 -14.92 -16.59 25.13
C VAL A 907 -15.08 -15.14 24.67
N THR A 908 -15.31 -14.17 25.56
CA THR A 908 -15.29 -12.73 25.23
C THR A 908 -14.04 -12.00 25.74
N SER A 909 -12.98 -12.73 26.16
CA SER A 909 -11.76 -12.13 26.70
C SER A 909 -11.11 -11.07 25.81
N PHE A 910 -11.15 -11.23 24.49
CA PHE A 910 -10.57 -10.24 23.56
C PHE A 910 -11.28 -8.87 23.61
N PHE A 911 -12.53 -8.83 24.06
CA PHE A 911 -13.32 -7.60 24.14
C PHE A 911 -13.14 -6.85 25.45
N MET A 912 -12.27 -7.31 26.35
CA MET A 912 -11.98 -6.55 27.56
C MET A 912 -11.33 -5.20 27.23
N PRO A 913 -11.67 -4.11 27.94
CA PRO A 913 -11.02 -2.81 27.76
C PRO A 913 -9.51 -2.95 27.87
N ARG A 914 -8.80 -2.38 26.89
CA ARG A 914 -7.35 -2.47 26.74
C ARG A 914 -6.75 -1.16 26.25
N LYS A 915 -5.42 -1.09 26.27
CA LYS A 915 -4.59 -0.05 25.67
C LYS A 915 -3.44 -0.64 24.85
N ALA A 916 -2.73 0.23 24.13
CA ALA A 916 -1.48 -0.13 23.47
C ALA A 916 -0.51 -0.82 24.44
N GLY A 917 0.12 -1.91 23.96
CA GLY A 917 1.06 -2.73 24.71
C GLY A 917 0.44 -3.83 25.59
N ASP A 918 -0.90 -3.88 25.74
CA ASP A 918 -1.54 -5.02 26.42
C ASP A 918 -1.50 -6.29 25.55
N ARG A 919 -1.52 -6.12 24.22
CA ARG A 919 -1.23 -7.17 23.24
C ARG A 919 0.18 -6.96 22.68
N PRO A 920 0.99 -8.02 22.52
CA PRO A 920 2.29 -7.89 21.87
C PRO A 920 2.13 -7.74 20.36
N ASP A 921 3.07 -7.07 19.70
CA ASP A 921 3.16 -7.12 18.24
C ASP A 921 3.34 -8.56 17.76
N ILE A 922 2.88 -8.86 16.54
CA ILE A 922 3.05 -10.19 15.93
C ILE A 922 4.53 -10.62 15.93
N VAL A 923 5.43 -9.73 15.52
CA VAL A 923 6.88 -9.89 15.67
C VAL A 923 7.37 -8.74 16.54
N PRO A 924 7.59 -8.96 17.85
CA PRO A 924 8.06 -7.92 18.75
C PRO A 924 9.38 -7.29 18.27
N SER A 925 9.58 -6.01 18.54
CA SER A 925 10.83 -5.34 18.19
C SER A 925 12.07 -6.09 18.72
N GLY A 926 13.01 -6.37 17.82
CA GLY A 926 14.22 -7.15 18.06
C GLY A 926 14.06 -8.67 17.96
N ALA A 927 12.86 -9.22 17.77
CA ALA A 927 12.66 -10.67 17.62
C ALA A 927 13.24 -11.18 16.30
N GLU A 928 14.13 -12.18 16.36
CA GLU A 928 14.78 -12.73 15.16
C GLU A 928 14.18 -14.08 14.69
N ASN A 929 13.69 -14.89 15.62
CA ASN A 929 13.25 -16.26 15.33
C ASN A 929 11.92 -16.64 15.98
N PHE A 930 11.11 -15.67 16.45
CA PHE A 930 9.81 -15.99 17.02
C PHE A 930 8.75 -14.94 16.76
N ALA A 931 7.49 -15.36 16.80
CA ALA A 931 6.32 -14.53 16.60
C ALA A 931 5.15 -14.99 17.48
N PHE A 932 4.24 -14.06 17.79
CA PHE A 932 2.97 -14.30 18.45
C PHE A 932 1.83 -14.27 17.43
N LEU A 933 0.91 -15.23 17.57
CA LEU A 933 -0.19 -15.46 16.64
C LEU A 933 -1.55 -15.24 17.31
N GLY A 934 -2.56 -15.04 16.48
CA GLY A 934 -3.95 -15.08 16.89
C GLY A 934 -4.48 -13.76 17.41
N GLN A 935 -5.61 -13.81 18.10
CA GLN A 935 -6.44 -12.63 18.34
C GLN A 935 -5.92 -11.78 19.52
N PHE A 936 -4.93 -12.32 20.24
CA PHE A 936 -4.26 -11.64 21.34
C PHE A 936 -2.92 -10.99 20.94
N SER A 937 -2.45 -11.14 19.70
CA SER A 937 -1.38 -10.30 19.14
C SER A 937 -1.95 -9.02 18.51
N GLU A 938 -1.15 -7.97 18.43
CA GLU A 938 -1.51 -6.67 17.84
C GLU A 938 -1.10 -6.62 16.37
N THR A 939 -2.02 -6.12 15.54
CA THR A 939 -1.79 -5.66 14.16
C THR A 939 -2.64 -4.41 13.95
N THR A 940 -2.53 -3.79 12.78
CA THR A 940 -3.02 -2.44 12.49
C THR A 940 -4.55 -2.29 12.63
N ARG A 941 -5.32 -2.40 11.55
CA ARG A 941 -6.74 -1.97 11.48
C ARG A 941 -7.76 -3.10 11.64
N ASP A 942 -7.31 -4.35 11.72
CA ASP A 942 -8.22 -5.50 11.62
C ASP A 942 -8.95 -5.79 12.94
N THR A 943 -9.99 -6.61 12.88
CA THR A 943 -10.82 -6.95 14.04
C THR A 943 -10.60 -8.38 14.51
N ILE A 944 -10.40 -8.52 15.82
CA ILE A 944 -10.40 -9.78 16.58
C ILE A 944 -11.72 -10.55 16.44
N PHE A 945 -11.81 -11.72 17.07
CA PHE A 945 -13.01 -12.58 17.02
C PHE A 945 -13.47 -12.94 15.59
N THR A 946 -12.55 -12.85 14.63
CA THR A 946 -12.74 -13.26 13.23
C THR A 946 -11.71 -14.33 12.86
N THR A 947 -12.07 -15.19 11.90
CA THR A 947 -11.12 -16.12 11.29
C THR A 947 -10.05 -15.38 10.47
N GLU A 948 -10.40 -14.24 9.87
CA GLU A 948 -9.46 -13.38 9.14
C GLU A 948 -8.26 -12.98 10.00
N TYR A 949 -8.49 -12.51 11.23
CA TYR A 949 -7.39 -12.09 12.12
C TYR A 949 -6.39 -13.23 12.40
N SER A 950 -6.88 -14.47 12.53
CA SER A 950 -6.01 -15.64 12.72
C SER A 950 -5.11 -15.87 11.52
N VAL A 951 -5.66 -15.76 10.31
CA VAL A 951 -4.92 -15.99 9.07
C VAL A 951 -3.99 -14.80 8.77
N ARG A 952 -4.42 -13.57 9.04
CA ARG A 952 -3.61 -12.36 8.93
C ARG A 952 -2.37 -12.48 9.79
N THR A 953 -2.53 -12.62 11.11
CA THR A 953 -1.39 -12.71 12.05
C THR A 953 -0.41 -13.82 11.67
N ALA A 954 -0.91 -14.96 11.19
CA ALA A 954 -0.09 -16.04 10.64
C ALA A 954 0.69 -15.63 9.37
N MET A 955 0.05 -14.95 8.42
CA MET A 955 0.68 -14.47 7.19
C MET A 955 1.76 -13.43 7.49
N GLU A 956 1.46 -12.42 8.32
CA GLU A 956 2.40 -11.36 8.69
C GLU A 956 3.62 -11.95 9.42
N ALA A 957 3.40 -12.87 10.37
CA ALA A 957 4.48 -13.53 11.11
C ALA A 957 5.43 -14.31 10.19
N VAL A 958 4.89 -15.11 9.27
CA VAL A 958 5.70 -15.90 8.33
C VAL A 958 6.49 -14.98 7.42
N TYR A 959 5.84 -13.97 6.85
CA TYR A 959 6.47 -13.08 5.88
C TYR A 959 7.62 -12.29 6.50
N GLN A 960 7.43 -11.76 7.71
CA GLN A 960 8.46 -11.02 8.44
C GLN A 960 9.67 -11.90 8.82
N LEU A 961 9.45 -13.09 9.38
CA LEU A 961 10.56 -13.94 9.88
C LEU A 961 11.29 -14.73 8.79
N THR A 962 10.64 -14.96 7.64
CA THR A 962 11.25 -15.72 6.53
C THR A 962 11.76 -14.85 5.40
N GLY A 963 11.36 -13.57 5.33
CA GLY A 963 11.77 -12.67 4.25
C GLY A 963 11.06 -12.97 2.93
N VAL A 964 9.79 -13.38 2.98
CA VAL A 964 8.97 -13.54 1.78
C VAL A 964 8.78 -12.18 1.11
N ASP A 965 9.28 -12.05 -0.12
CA ASP A 965 9.19 -10.82 -0.92
C ASP A 965 7.87 -10.78 -1.71
N ARG A 966 6.78 -10.57 -0.98
CA ARG A 966 5.43 -10.33 -1.48
C ARG A 966 4.68 -9.55 -0.41
N GLY A 967 3.82 -8.60 -0.80
CA GLY A 967 3.07 -7.85 0.18
C GLY A 967 1.97 -8.68 0.86
N VAL A 968 1.53 -8.26 2.05
CA VAL A 968 0.35 -8.82 2.72
C VAL A 968 -0.88 -7.95 2.40
N PRO A 969 -2.02 -8.53 2.01
CA PRO A 969 -3.22 -7.75 1.74
C PRO A 969 -3.61 -6.86 2.93
N GLU A 970 -3.75 -5.55 2.69
CA GLU A 970 -4.21 -4.63 3.73
C GLU A 970 -5.62 -5.00 4.21
N VAL A 971 -5.98 -4.55 5.41
CA VAL A 971 -7.38 -4.56 5.84
C VAL A 971 -8.17 -3.71 4.85
N PHE A 972 -9.24 -4.27 4.28
CA PHE A 972 -10.02 -3.60 3.25
C PHE A 972 -10.35 -2.16 3.63
N GLY A 973 -9.90 -1.21 2.80
CA GLY A 973 -9.92 0.22 3.06
C GLY A 973 -11.29 0.89 3.01
N SER A 974 -12.38 0.17 3.31
CA SER A 974 -13.76 0.67 3.23
C SER A 974 -14.00 1.94 4.04
N THR A 975 -13.32 2.10 5.17
CA THR A 975 -13.42 3.30 5.99
C THR A 975 -12.88 4.56 5.33
N TYR A 976 -12.09 4.44 4.27
CA TYR A 976 -11.54 5.56 3.50
C TYR A 976 -12.26 5.78 2.17
N ASP A 977 -13.19 4.89 1.79
CA ASP A 977 -13.97 5.01 0.58
C ASP A 977 -15.18 5.93 0.83
N VAL A 978 -15.15 7.13 0.23
CA VAL A 978 -16.23 8.13 0.35
C VAL A 978 -17.59 7.53 0.00
N ARG A 979 -17.67 6.64 -0.99
CA ARG A 979 -18.94 6.02 -1.41
C ARG A 979 -19.52 5.14 -0.31
N VAL A 980 -18.66 4.36 0.34
CA VAL A 980 -19.04 3.50 1.45
C VAL A 980 -19.48 4.34 2.65
N LEU A 981 -18.77 5.43 2.94
CA LEU A 981 -19.15 6.34 4.02
C LEU A 981 -20.50 7.02 3.75
N LEU A 982 -20.77 7.45 2.51
CA LEU A 982 -22.07 8.03 2.14
C LEU A 982 -23.21 7.02 2.28
N ASP A 983 -23.04 5.79 1.77
CA ASP A 983 -24.01 4.71 1.98
C ASP A 983 -24.23 4.46 3.47
N ALA A 984 -23.16 4.34 4.26
CA ALA A 984 -23.26 4.07 5.69
C ALA A 984 -24.01 5.17 6.46
N ILE A 985 -23.78 6.44 6.12
CA ILE A 985 -24.53 7.57 6.70
C ILE A 985 -26.02 7.44 6.38
N CYS A 986 -26.37 7.08 5.14
CA CYS A 986 -27.75 6.87 4.73
C CYS A 986 -28.39 5.72 5.52
N GLN A 987 -27.71 4.58 5.62
CA GLN A 987 -28.19 3.40 6.35
C GLN A 987 -28.37 3.68 7.85
N LEU A 988 -27.37 4.29 8.52
CA LEU A 988 -27.44 4.64 9.95
C LEU A 988 -28.57 5.64 10.27
N ARG A 989 -29.08 6.34 9.25
CA ARG A 989 -30.23 7.26 9.33
C ARG A 989 -31.55 6.62 8.89
N ASP A 990 -31.58 5.31 8.64
CA ASP A 990 -32.74 4.58 8.14
C ASP A 990 -33.28 5.16 6.81
N GLY A 991 -32.36 5.55 5.92
CA GLY A 991 -32.70 6.13 4.61
C GLY A 991 -33.17 7.59 4.64
N LYS A 992 -33.10 8.25 5.80
CA LYS A 992 -33.48 9.67 5.93
C LYS A 992 -32.39 10.59 5.40
N GLU A 993 -32.79 11.50 4.53
CA GLU A 993 -31.93 12.55 3.94
C GLU A 993 -31.21 13.40 5.02
N LEU A 994 -30.08 14.00 4.66
CA LEU A 994 -29.30 14.88 5.52
C LEU A 994 -29.99 16.23 5.70
N ALA A 995 -29.69 16.85 6.85
CA ALA A 995 -30.08 18.23 7.16
C ALA A 995 -31.59 18.53 7.03
N THR A 996 -32.45 17.56 7.33
CA THR A 996 -33.92 17.73 7.42
C THR A 996 -34.35 18.78 8.45
N TRP A 997 -33.48 19.14 9.39
CA TRP A 997 -33.67 20.23 10.35
C TRP A 997 -33.46 21.63 9.74
N LEU A 998 -32.79 21.74 8.59
CA LEU A 998 -32.64 23.02 7.90
C LEU A 998 -33.98 23.43 7.27
N PRO A 999 -34.33 24.73 7.30
CA PRO A 999 -35.44 25.24 6.51
C PRO A 999 -35.28 24.85 5.04
N GLU A 1000 -36.36 24.36 4.45
CA GLU A 1000 -36.43 23.82 3.10
C GLU A 1000 -35.80 24.73 2.01
N ARG A 1001 -35.90 26.06 2.17
CA ARG A 1001 -35.26 27.03 1.26
C ARG A 1001 -33.73 27.02 1.32
N ILE A 1002 -33.15 26.83 2.51
CA ILE A 1002 -31.70 26.78 2.73
C ILE A 1002 -31.15 25.45 2.21
N ARG A 1003 -31.87 24.36 2.49
CA ARG A 1003 -31.53 23.03 1.98
C ARG A 1003 -31.52 23.02 0.45
N ARG A 1004 -32.57 23.51 -0.21
CA ARG A 1004 -32.59 23.66 -1.68
C ARG A 1004 -31.48 24.56 -2.21
N PHE A 1005 -31.16 25.66 -1.53
CA PHE A 1005 -30.05 26.52 -1.96
C PHE A 1005 -28.68 25.81 -1.92
N LEU A 1006 -28.43 25.00 -0.89
CA LEU A 1006 -27.21 24.20 -0.78
C LEU A 1006 -27.17 23.08 -1.83
N VAL A 1007 -28.27 22.36 -2.02
CA VAL A 1007 -28.41 21.33 -3.05
C VAL A 1007 -28.17 21.95 -4.44
N ASN A 1008 -28.85 23.05 -4.79
CA ASN A 1008 -28.68 23.74 -6.08
C ASN A 1008 -27.25 24.27 -6.30
N LYS A 1009 -26.48 24.55 -5.25
CA LYS A 1009 -25.06 24.93 -5.37
C LYS A 1009 -24.15 23.73 -5.64
N LEU A 1010 -24.56 22.55 -5.22
CA LEU A 1010 -23.86 21.29 -5.47
C LEU A 1010 -24.35 20.63 -6.76
N GLU A 1011 -25.56 20.97 -7.23
CA GLU A 1011 -26.12 20.59 -8.53
C GLU A 1011 -25.20 21.09 -9.66
N GLY A 1012 -24.62 20.14 -10.39
CA GLY A 1012 -23.60 20.39 -11.42
C GLY A 1012 -22.19 19.97 -11.02
N SER A 1013 -21.96 19.60 -9.76
CA SER A 1013 -20.72 18.97 -9.29
C SER A 1013 -20.86 17.46 -9.13
N GLN A 1014 -19.75 16.74 -9.17
CA GLN A 1014 -19.70 15.30 -8.91
C GLN A 1014 -20.09 14.96 -7.46
N ILE A 1015 -19.87 15.88 -6.50
CA ILE A 1015 -20.30 15.73 -5.11
C ILE A 1015 -21.83 15.70 -5.02
N GLY A 1016 -22.51 16.62 -5.71
CA GLY A 1016 -23.98 16.64 -5.74
C GLY A 1016 -24.57 15.37 -6.35
N GLN A 1017 -23.96 14.84 -7.41
CA GLN A 1017 -24.35 13.57 -8.02
C GLN A 1017 -24.23 12.39 -7.02
N LEU A 1018 -23.11 12.29 -6.32
CA LEU A 1018 -22.91 11.25 -5.29
C LEU A 1018 -23.92 11.38 -4.15
N MET A 1019 -24.21 12.59 -3.67
CA MET A 1019 -25.19 12.76 -2.59
C MET A 1019 -26.61 12.32 -3.00
N HIS A 1020 -27.01 12.53 -4.26
CA HIS A 1020 -28.28 11.98 -4.78
C HIS A 1020 -28.24 10.46 -4.96
N GLU A 1021 -27.14 9.91 -5.50
CA GLU A 1021 -26.96 8.47 -5.72
C GLU A 1021 -27.11 7.68 -4.41
N TYR A 1022 -26.55 8.21 -3.31
CA TYR A 1022 -26.63 7.60 -1.98
C TYR A 1022 -27.82 8.11 -1.13
N HIS A 1023 -28.81 8.76 -1.74
CA HIS A 1023 -30.06 9.20 -1.10
C HIS A 1023 -29.88 10.11 0.14
N LEU A 1024 -28.84 10.94 0.13
CA LEU A 1024 -28.55 11.87 1.22
C LEU A 1024 -29.19 13.24 1.03
N ILE A 1025 -29.67 13.59 -0.17
CA ILE A 1025 -30.34 14.87 -0.46
C ILE A 1025 -31.51 14.75 -1.39
#